data_AF-A0A4Y0BVS4-F1
#
_entry.id   AF-A0A4Y0BVS4-F1
#
_cell.length_a   1.000
_cell.length_b   1.000
_cell.length_c   1.000
_cell.angle_alpha   90.00
_cell.angle_beta   90.00
_cell.angle_gamma   90.00
#
_symmetry.space_group_name_H-M   'P 1'
#
loop_
_entity.id
_entity.type
_entity.pdbx_description
1 polymer ?
#
loop_
_entity_poly.entity_id
_entity_poly.type
_entity_poly.pdbx_seq_one_letter_code
_entity_poly.pdbx_strand_id
1 'polypeptide(L)'
;MDSSGKVAFEGKLFVQTIDARDENEEKYMRAYRTFEETTAGLSDKDFHDLLSSLVSKEKQHEEISLALVYIILTDPNGAPKTYRDLTLLTRDGLGFVTANLAMLVAEKYHKLTDVGRKQLLWLLRELIKNQVLNVDNLAWNILRQASGGDISPKNIALIEGLLDIFTEHRAWLEKDQFLIGTVAYTFVRLIEDHCGPQFVHLRNREVKFVISLIRDRFMDIIPLGREFVRLLQNVGRIPEFDQLWKDMLYNPKSLCPSFNGVWQLLQTRTSRRFLRGRITPDIERKIHFLTSNVKFGNQKRYQDWFQERYFNTPESQSLRCDLIRFIISAIHPTNDMLCSDIIPRWAIIGWLLTSCTNAVTLANAKLALFYDWLFFDPAKDNIMNVEPGILVMYHSIKNHPLVSCTLLDFLCRIMKNFYPKWEDRIRTGIYNSLRKILEMKVIPNLVPLFESPKLDRDLKAMLRENFREFCVPPNSGMYMHPPQPGMETQMMMHYPGVAGEPIEHPPHLMHPPVHTVHPSQTDITQLNRMDPSRKAHDSGGGGGGGGGGGGGGGGVGVGAGWLALRGPMAGGAGTMPITQGVRSGGPPGVLAGPVVGPGTGLGSAPSGVSAGSGTGAASAGGTFAKPSEAPRTDSVGTADDPKFSDDEEDASKGTATATKTEDVSDDDDLPLAKVRLLEKPAIAKVALPDTLNGHLESFCGRRASRRSSRCYKVWAAAGRRPSTWSRKTTSRRVISVIKQTLPDKSYFPASKTDENLSESINYPLFAAYRLLYQQEESCKKRILALLVAIVTRINVAGYMLLFFLKVHGKLQSRRKENAGSTAFKASVYGVLCDALESVDSVDDCIEKDLNLLEKHNTQMFLWILPDMYREFKQTMLNNTTVLRLLVGCIDASNLGDIIYSITQGKLILFDEDGIVEILRKSLEYETFEQVCIWQLVQAHDIPLETFQEVIPELESGAHAEALTAILLLLRAEKPTTELVRLLLSRETETKHRGDPFVTSVLRYWCQEFEEKLSELIAALLTSKYPSNSPNKRKRPSKSAQQNTAPTSEQLLNHLEHFRRSCRHGNGTGTGLFVQNDMQRALQQAFAHSSESQRKQFSDLFALAAEDETSTTVGRRGTSSRGRKAPSNKKETAAEKAAAAAAAAHANNKSLEAKENAKRFRLTPFVGGTGSARVGPPVGGGSDGGGAPGEGR
;
A
#
# COMPACT_ATOMS: atom_id res chain seq x y z
N MET A 1 -32.88 -1.62 18.28
CA MET A 1 -33.37 -1.90 19.65
C MET A 1 -33.15 -3.37 19.92
N ASP A 2 -32.92 -3.73 21.17
CA ASP A 2 -32.99 -5.13 21.60
C ASP A 2 -34.45 -5.53 21.87
N SER A 3 -34.70 -6.84 21.86
CA SER A 3 -35.94 -7.54 22.25
C SER A 3 -36.54 -7.06 23.59
N SER A 4 -35.70 -6.60 24.52
CA SER A 4 -36.10 -6.05 25.83
C SER A 4 -36.72 -4.65 25.80
N GLY A 5 -36.81 -3.99 24.65
CA GLY A 5 -37.41 -2.64 24.50
C GLY A 5 -36.57 -1.48 25.06
N LYS A 6 -35.53 -1.76 25.86
CA LYS A 6 -34.55 -0.75 26.28
C LYS A 6 -33.84 -0.18 25.03
N VAL A 7 -33.60 1.14 25.03
CA VAL A 7 -32.73 1.77 24.03
C VAL A 7 -31.35 1.13 24.15
N ALA A 8 -30.81 0.63 23.04
CA ALA A 8 -29.51 -0.02 23.05
C ALA A 8 -28.45 1.03 23.40
N PHE A 9 -27.80 0.88 24.56
CA PHE A 9 -26.74 1.78 25.00
C PHE A 9 -25.62 1.81 23.94
N GLU A 10 -25.42 2.99 23.35
CA GLU A 10 -24.37 3.24 22.37
C GLU A 10 -23.09 3.70 23.07
N GLY A 11 -21.95 3.17 22.62
CA GLY A 11 -20.64 3.58 23.11
C GLY A 11 -20.36 5.05 22.81
N LYS A 12 -19.78 5.75 23.78
CA LYS A 12 -19.36 7.16 23.68
C LYS A 12 -17.84 7.33 23.59
N LEU A 13 -17.08 6.27 23.83
CA LEU A 13 -15.62 6.32 23.97
C LEU A 13 -14.92 6.14 22.62
N PHE A 14 -15.42 5.23 21.78
CA PHE A 14 -14.93 5.00 20.43
C PHE A 14 -15.85 5.55 19.34
N VAL A 15 -15.26 5.89 18.19
CA VAL A 15 -15.99 6.21 16.97
C VAL A 15 -16.61 4.92 16.43
N GLN A 16 -17.94 4.90 16.29
CA GLN A 16 -18.66 3.77 15.70
C GLN A 16 -18.17 3.50 14.27
N THR A 17 -17.59 2.32 14.05
CA THR A 17 -17.29 1.76 12.73
C THR A 17 -18.37 0.76 12.31
N ILE A 18 -18.21 0.13 11.14
CA ILE A 18 -19.11 -0.93 10.63
C ILE A 18 -18.82 -2.28 11.32
N ASP A 19 -17.72 -2.36 12.06
CA ASP A 19 -17.22 -3.57 12.74
C ASP A 19 -18.13 -4.03 13.89
N ALA A 20 -17.86 -5.25 14.39
CA ALA A 20 -18.36 -5.70 15.68
C ALA A 20 -17.96 -4.74 16.83
N ARG A 21 -18.77 -4.71 17.90
CA ARG A 21 -18.50 -3.91 19.10
C ARG A 21 -17.14 -4.27 19.69
N ASP A 22 -16.31 -3.27 19.96
CA ASP A 22 -14.95 -3.48 20.45
C ASP A 22 -14.98 -3.93 21.92
N GLU A 23 -14.35 -5.08 22.22
CA GLU A 23 -14.39 -5.71 23.55
C GLU A 23 -13.92 -4.77 24.68
N ASN A 24 -12.96 -3.89 24.40
CA ASN A 24 -12.52 -2.89 25.39
C ASN A 24 -13.63 -1.87 25.68
N GLU A 25 -14.35 -1.39 24.66
CA GLU A 25 -15.49 -0.49 24.89
C GLU A 25 -16.63 -1.22 25.62
N GLU A 26 -16.89 -2.49 25.31
CA GLU A 26 -17.88 -3.24 26.09
C GLU A 26 -17.44 -3.44 27.54
N LYS A 27 -16.14 -3.65 27.84
CA LYS A 27 -15.63 -3.70 29.22
C LYS A 27 -15.95 -2.40 29.98
N TYR A 28 -15.66 -1.24 29.40
CA TYR A 28 -16.00 0.06 30.02
C TYR A 28 -17.52 0.29 30.12
N MET A 29 -18.30 -0.03 29.08
CA MET A 29 -19.77 0.14 29.10
C MET A 29 -20.44 -0.76 30.14
N ARG A 30 -19.94 -1.99 30.34
CA ARG A 30 -20.45 -2.94 31.33
C ARG A 30 -20.17 -2.44 32.74
N ALA A 31 -18.92 -2.04 33.00
CA ALA A 31 -18.51 -1.39 34.24
C ALA A 31 -19.37 -0.14 34.55
N TYR A 32 -19.53 0.76 33.57
CA TYR A 32 -20.36 1.96 33.70
C TYR A 32 -21.82 1.63 34.06
N ARG A 33 -22.46 0.67 33.40
CA ARG A 33 -23.86 0.30 33.73
C ARG A 33 -23.98 -0.28 35.13
N THR A 34 -23.10 -1.19 35.53
CA THR A 34 -23.13 -1.76 36.89
C THR A 34 -22.90 -0.69 37.95
N PHE A 35 -22.04 0.29 37.70
CA PHE A 35 -21.87 1.48 38.54
C PHE A 35 -23.14 2.35 38.58
N GLU A 36 -23.70 2.72 37.42
CA GLU A 36 -24.94 3.50 37.29
C GLU A 36 -26.13 2.84 38.01
N GLU A 37 -26.32 1.53 37.83
CA GLU A 37 -27.34 0.72 38.52
C GLU A 37 -27.11 0.60 40.03
N THR A 38 -25.85 0.63 40.50
CA THR A 38 -25.48 0.57 41.93
C THR A 38 -25.61 1.93 42.64
N THR A 39 -25.40 3.03 41.92
CA THR A 39 -25.36 4.39 42.49
C THR A 39 -26.64 5.21 42.29
N ALA A 40 -27.62 4.69 41.53
CA ALA A 40 -28.85 5.40 41.22
C ALA A 40 -29.65 5.79 42.48
N GLY A 41 -29.87 7.10 42.66
CA GLY A 41 -30.71 7.65 43.73
C GLY A 41 -30.06 7.78 45.12
N LEU A 42 -28.77 7.46 45.26
CA LEU A 42 -28.03 7.68 46.51
C LEU A 42 -27.76 9.16 46.76
N SER A 43 -27.63 9.56 48.04
CA SER A 43 -27.02 10.86 48.36
C SER A 43 -25.50 10.81 48.17
N ASP A 44 -24.86 11.98 48.07
CA ASP A 44 -23.39 12.06 47.97
C ASP A 44 -22.66 11.40 49.16
N LYS A 45 -23.32 11.26 50.33
CA LYS A 45 -22.76 10.52 51.46
C LYS A 45 -22.92 9.02 51.30
N ASP A 46 -24.14 8.54 51.03
CA ASP A 46 -24.44 7.11 50.91
C ASP A 46 -23.68 6.47 49.74
N PHE A 47 -23.45 7.26 48.68
CA PHE A 47 -22.55 6.94 47.56
C PHE A 47 -21.12 6.65 48.03
N HIS A 48 -20.52 7.52 48.84
CA HIS A 48 -19.15 7.33 49.36
C HIS A 48 -19.06 6.16 50.35
N ASP A 49 -20.03 6.05 51.27
CA ASP A 49 -20.07 4.96 52.27
C ASP A 49 -20.23 3.59 51.57
N LEU A 50 -21.13 3.47 50.56
CA LEU A 50 -21.33 2.25 49.79
C LEU A 50 -20.13 1.89 48.91
N LEU A 51 -19.62 2.83 48.12
CA LEU A 51 -18.51 2.55 47.19
C LEU A 51 -17.22 2.23 47.96
N SER A 52 -16.92 2.90 49.08
CA SER A 52 -15.77 2.57 49.93
C SER A 52 -15.84 1.14 50.48
N SER A 53 -17.06 0.66 50.78
CA SER A 53 -17.32 -0.73 51.17
C SER A 53 -17.12 -1.71 50.01
N LEU A 54 -17.68 -1.42 48.83
CA LEU A 54 -17.55 -2.30 47.64
C LEU A 54 -16.09 -2.40 47.16
N VAL A 55 -15.36 -1.29 47.18
CA VAL A 55 -13.94 -1.17 46.78
C VAL A 55 -12.98 -1.86 47.77
N SER A 56 -13.47 -2.42 48.89
CA SER A 56 -12.69 -3.38 49.69
C SER A 56 -12.36 -4.69 48.96
N LYS A 57 -13.04 -4.99 47.83
CA LYS A 57 -12.83 -6.17 47.00
C LYS A 57 -12.16 -5.78 45.68
N GLU A 58 -11.08 -6.47 45.34
CA GLU A 58 -10.20 -6.16 44.21
C GLU A 58 -10.94 -6.08 42.85
N LYS A 59 -11.79 -7.06 42.54
CA LYS A 59 -12.58 -7.05 41.30
C LYS A 59 -13.55 -5.86 41.23
N GLN A 60 -14.22 -5.53 42.33
CA GLN A 60 -15.10 -4.37 42.41
C GLN A 60 -14.32 -3.05 42.31
N HIS A 61 -13.09 -2.99 42.86
CA HIS A 61 -12.18 -1.86 42.67
C HIS A 61 -11.83 -1.65 41.20
N GLU A 62 -11.50 -2.70 40.43
CA GLU A 62 -11.30 -2.59 38.98
C GLU A 62 -12.57 -2.10 38.26
N GLU A 63 -13.71 -2.74 38.50
CA GLU A 63 -14.97 -2.42 37.80
C GLU A 63 -15.44 -0.98 38.09
N ILE A 64 -15.35 -0.50 39.33
CA ILE A 64 -15.67 0.87 39.71
C ILE A 64 -14.65 1.85 39.10
N SER A 65 -13.35 1.54 39.11
CA SER A 65 -12.31 2.37 38.49
C SER A 65 -12.53 2.54 36.98
N LEU A 66 -12.90 1.47 36.26
CA LEU A 66 -13.22 1.52 34.84
C LEU A 66 -14.46 2.37 34.55
N ALA A 67 -15.50 2.30 35.41
CA ALA A 67 -16.70 3.12 35.27
C ALA A 67 -16.38 4.62 35.40
N LEU A 68 -15.62 4.99 36.43
CA LEU A 68 -15.19 6.37 36.68
C LEU A 68 -14.27 6.89 35.57
N VAL A 69 -13.34 6.08 35.06
CA VAL A 69 -12.51 6.41 33.90
C VAL A 69 -13.36 6.61 32.62
N TYR A 70 -14.38 5.77 32.39
CA TYR A 70 -15.29 5.93 31.25
C TYR A 70 -16.08 7.25 31.32
N ILE A 71 -16.55 7.63 32.52
CA ILE A 71 -17.21 8.93 32.73
C ILE A 71 -16.23 10.07 32.44
N ILE A 72 -15.03 10.05 33.03
CA ILE A 72 -14.00 11.08 32.82
C ILE A 72 -13.67 11.26 31.33
N LEU A 73 -13.59 10.16 30.57
CA LEU A 73 -13.29 10.17 29.14
C LEU A 73 -14.49 10.52 28.24
N THR A 74 -15.73 10.53 28.74
CA THR A 74 -16.94 10.73 27.90
C THR A 74 -17.84 11.91 28.30
N ASP A 75 -17.75 12.42 29.52
CA ASP A 75 -18.39 13.68 29.95
C ASP A 75 -17.38 14.67 30.57
N PRO A 76 -16.95 15.70 29.82
CA PRO A 76 -16.09 16.76 30.33
C PRO A 76 -16.66 17.57 31.51
N ASN A 77 -17.99 17.57 31.72
CA ASN A 77 -18.62 18.38 32.77
C ASN A 77 -18.58 17.65 34.12
N GLY A 78 -18.88 16.35 34.14
CA GLY A 78 -18.76 15.50 35.33
C GLY A 78 -17.32 15.19 35.72
N ALA A 79 -16.39 15.11 34.75
CA ALA A 79 -15.01 14.67 34.95
C ALA A 79 -14.27 15.27 36.18
N PRO A 80 -14.38 16.59 36.52
CA PRO A 80 -13.72 17.14 37.70
C PRO A 80 -14.27 16.63 39.04
N LYS A 81 -15.56 16.27 39.12
CA LYS A 81 -16.13 15.58 40.29
C LYS A 81 -15.68 14.12 40.27
N THR A 82 -15.90 13.42 39.15
CA THR A 82 -15.59 12.00 39.01
C THR A 82 -14.12 11.67 39.26
N TYR A 83 -13.18 12.55 38.89
CA TYR A 83 -11.76 12.38 39.21
C TYR A 83 -11.46 12.52 40.71
N ARG A 84 -12.16 13.41 41.43
CA ARG A 84 -12.08 13.50 42.89
C ARG A 84 -12.60 12.20 43.52
N ASP A 85 -13.78 11.77 43.11
CA ASP A 85 -14.42 10.55 43.59
C ASP A 85 -13.49 9.33 43.35
N LEU A 86 -12.87 9.25 42.17
CA LEU A 86 -11.85 8.25 41.84
C LEU A 86 -10.64 8.32 42.80
N THR A 87 -10.03 9.49 43.01
CA THR A 87 -8.89 9.64 43.93
C THR A 87 -9.21 9.32 45.39
N LEU A 88 -10.47 9.44 45.82
CA LEU A 88 -10.92 9.09 47.16
C LEU A 88 -11.22 7.59 47.32
N LEU A 89 -11.64 6.93 46.25
CA LEU A 89 -12.04 5.52 46.27
C LEU A 89 -10.88 4.57 46.01
N THR A 90 -9.96 4.87 45.09
CA THR A 90 -8.90 3.91 44.69
C THR A 90 -7.89 3.64 45.80
N ARG A 91 -7.56 2.36 46.01
CA ARG A 91 -6.74 1.89 47.14
C ARG A 91 -5.28 1.58 46.76
N ASP A 92 -4.96 1.65 45.47
CA ASP A 92 -3.69 1.24 44.85
C ASP A 92 -2.83 2.43 44.38
N GLY A 93 -3.23 3.66 44.72
CA GLY A 93 -2.58 4.87 44.22
C GLY A 93 -2.76 5.12 42.73
N LEU A 94 -3.87 4.64 42.14
CA LEU A 94 -4.20 4.71 40.70
C LEU A 94 -3.29 3.86 39.79
N GLY A 95 -2.65 2.82 40.34
CA GLY A 95 -1.80 1.90 39.59
C GLY A 95 -2.55 1.15 38.47
N PHE A 96 -3.71 0.59 38.79
CA PHE A 96 -4.61 -0.04 37.83
C PHE A 96 -5.09 0.96 36.76
N VAL A 97 -5.48 2.16 37.18
CA VAL A 97 -5.98 3.22 36.27
C VAL A 97 -4.89 3.65 35.28
N THR A 98 -3.68 3.92 35.74
CA THR A 98 -2.56 4.34 34.88
C THR A 98 -2.13 3.22 33.91
N ALA A 99 -2.08 1.96 34.37
CA ALA A 99 -1.80 0.82 33.51
C ALA A 99 -2.90 0.58 32.46
N ASN A 100 -4.17 0.64 32.88
CA ASN A 100 -5.33 0.49 32.00
C ASN A 100 -5.38 1.57 30.91
N LEU A 101 -5.14 2.83 31.27
CA LEU A 101 -5.04 3.94 30.32
C LEU A 101 -3.87 3.75 29.35
N ALA A 102 -2.71 3.28 29.82
CA ALA A 102 -1.55 3.04 28.95
C ALA A 102 -1.84 1.98 27.88
N MET A 103 -2.53 0.89 28.25
CA MET A 103 -3.00 -0.14 27.30
C MET A 103 -4.05 0.40 26.33
N LEU A 104 -5.05 1.13 26.83
CA LEU A 104 -6.09 1.77 26.01
C LEU A 104 -5.48 2.66 24.91
N VAL A 105 -4.47 3.44 25.26
CA VAL A 105 -3.74 4.32 24.33
C VAL A 105 -2.89 3.52 23.34
N ALA A 106 -2.12 2.53 23.81
CA ALA A 106 -1.29 1.69 22.95
C ALA A 106 -2.10 0.92 21.88
N GLU A 107 -3.28 0.42 22.23
CA GLU A 107 -4.10 -0.39 21.33
C GLU A 107 -5.09 0.42 20.49
N LYS A 108 -5.88 1.29 21.16
CA LYS A 108 -7.17 1.81 20.66
C LYS A 108 -7.21 3.32 20.51
N TYR A 109 -6.13 4.09 20.75
CA TYR A 109 -6.14 5.56 20.64
C TYR A 109 -6.73 6.06 19.31
N HIS A 110 -6.43 5.39 18.20
CA HIS A 110 -6.97 5.71 16.88
C HIS A 110 -8.51 5.61 16.79
N LYS A 111 -9.16 4.76 17.61
CA LYS A 111 -10.63 4.65 17.72
C LYS A 111 -11.26 5.70 18.64
N LEU A 112 -10.50 6.33 19.56
CA LEU A 112 -11.07 7.29 20.52
C LEU A 112 -11.79 8.46 19.82
N THR A 113 -12.95 8.84 20.37
CA THR A 113 -13.69 10.05 19.97
C THR A 113 -12.88 11.32 20.28
N ASP A 114 -13.24 12.43 19.64
CA ASP A 114 -12.56 13.72 19.86
C ASP A 114 -12.80 14.30 21.25
N VAL A 115 -13.81 13.81 21.98
CA VAL A 115 -13.99 14.04 23.42
C VAL A 115 -12.99 13.20 24.21
N GLY A 116 -12.95 11.88 23.97
CA GLY A 116 -12.03 10.97 24.66
C GLY A 116 -10.56 11.35 24.53
N ARG A 117 -10.13 11.84 23.35
CA ARG A 117 -8.75 12.34 23.15
C ARG A 117 -8.41 13.59 23.97
N LYS A 118 -9.37 14.52 24.12
CA LYS A 118 -9.20 15.74 24.93
C LYS A 118 -9.21 15.40 26.41
N GLN A 119 -10.16 14.58 26.85
CA GLN A 119 -10.27 14.14 28.23
C GLN A 119 -9.09 13.30 28.69
N LEU A 120 -8.49 12.50 27.80
CA LEU A 120 -7.24 11.78 28.06
C LEU A 120 -6.06 12.73 28.38
N LEU A 121 -5.94 13.84 27.66
CA LEU A 121 -4.90 14.86 27.92
C LEU A 121 -5.20 15.66 29.19
N TRP A 122 -6.47 15.97 29.47
CA TRP A 122 -6.89 16.57 30.74
C TRP A 122 -6.57 15.65 31.92
N LEU A 123 -6.90 14.36 31.82
CA LEU A 123 -6.63 13.36 32.84
C LEU A 123 -5.11 13.15 33.04
N LEU A 124 -4.32 13.12 31.96
CA LEU A 124 -2.85 13.10 32.06
C LEU A 124 -2.34 14.31 32.86
N ARG A 125 -2.87 15.52 32.60
CA ARG A 125 -2.48 16.74 33.34
C ARG A 125 -2.81 16.63 34.82
N GLU A 126 -4.02 16.21 35.18
CA GLU A 126 -4.41 16.03 36.58
C GLU A 126 -3.61 14.91 37.29
N LEU A 127 -3.33 13.78 36.64
CA LEU A 127 -2.50 12.72 37.20
C LEU A 127 -1.07 13.21 37.51
N ILE A 128 -0.46 13.99 36.60
CA ILE A 128 0.86 14.60 36.80
C ILE A 128 0.81 15.64 37.94
N LYS A 129 -0.15 16.55 37.90
CA LYS A 129 -0.36 17.62 38.90
C LYS A 129 -0.50 17.06 40.32
N ASN A 130 -1.21 15.95 40.49
CA ASN A 130 -1.40 15.26 41.77
C ASN A 130 -0.27 14.25 42.11
N GLN A 131 0.84 14.27 41.35
CA GLN A 131 2.05 13.44 41.56
C GLN A 131 1.79 11.92 41.64
N VAL A 132 0.84 11.44 40.84
CA VAL A 132 0.52 10.00 40.73
C VAL A 132 1.72 9.23 40.16
N LEU A 133 1.94 8.01 40.67
CA LEU A 133 3.05 7.15 40.27
C LEU A 133 2.81 6.51 38.89
N ASN A 134 3.89 6.10 38.21
CA ASN A 134 3.87 5.37 36.93
C ASN A 134 3.20 6.10 35.74
N VAL A 135 2.95 7.40 35.87
CA VAL A 135 2.34 8.26 34.82
C VAL A 135 3.30 8.53 33.65
N ASP A 136 4.60 8.34 33.84
CA ASP A 136 5.64 8.39 32.80
C ASP A 136 5.34 7.43 31.63
N ASN A 137 4.92 6.20 31.93
CA ASN A 137 4.56 5.21 30.91
C ASN A 137 3.27 5.59 30.16
N LEU A 138 2.31 6.21 30.84
CA LEU A 138 1.11 6.76 30.18
C LEU A 138 1.48 7.93 29.26
N ALA A 139 2.28 8.89 29.77
CA ALA A 139 2.79 10.02 29.00
C ALA A 139 3.58 9.55 27.77
N TRP A 140 4.44 8.53 27.91
CA TRP A 140 5.19 7.92 26.81
C TRP A 140 4.27 7.30 25.76
N ASN A 141 3.26 6.53 26.15
CA ASN A 141 2.32 5.92 25.20
C ASN A 141 1.44 6.94 24.47
N ILE A 142 1.14 8.08 25.09
CA ILE A 142 0.43 9.22 24.45
C ILE A 142 1.37 9.98 23.51
N LEU A 143 2.62 10.23 23.92
CA LEU A 143 3.68 10.88 23.12
C LEU A 143 4.04 10.07 21.84
N ARG A 144 3.83 8.75 21.87
CA ARG A 144 3.92 7.87 20.70
C ARG A 144 2.76 7.99 19.70
N GLN A 145 1.66 8.65 20.06
CA GLN A 145 0.56 8.92 19.12
C GLN A 145 0.81 10.19 18.28
N ALA A 146 1.71 11.07 18.73
CA ALA A 146 2.14 12.26 18.00
C ALA A 146 3.04 11.85 16.81
N SER A 147 2.42 11.68 15.64
CA SER A 147 3.07 11.16 14.44
C SER A 147 3.88 12.24 13.73
N GLY A 148 5.05 11.88 13.22
CA GLY A 148 5.74 12.67 12.19
C GLY A 148 4.99 12.56 10.87
N GLY A 149 5.10 13.61 10.03
CA GLY A 149 4.48 13.69 8.70
C GLY A 149 2.95 13.90 8.69
N ASP A 150 2.30 14.05 9.86
CA ASP A 150 0.85 14.26 9.97
C ASP A 150 0.55 15.68 10.49
N ILE A 151 0.18 16.59 9.59
CA ILE A 151 -0.24 17.96 9.95
C ILE A 151 -1.77 18.09 10.15
N SER A 152 -2.49 16.98 10.36
CA SER A 152 -3.94 17.02 10.58
C SER A 152 -4.29 17.75 11.89
N PRO A 153 -5.45 18.43 11.97
CA PRO A 153 -5.86 19.14 13.19
C PRO A 153 -5.94 18.26 14.44
N LYS A 154 -6.07 16.93 14.30
CA LYS A 154 -6.10 15.98 15.41
C LYS A 154 -4.70 15.68 15.95
N ASN A 155 -3.68 15.59 15.09
CA ASN A 155 -2.30 15.40 15.51
C ASN A 155 -1.71 16.72 16.06
N ILE A 156 -1.97 17.85 15.41
CA ILE A 156 -1.55 19.19 15.88
C ILE A 156 -2.10 19.48 17.29
N ALA A 157 -3.39 19.25 17.54
CA ALA A 157 -3.99 19.47 18.87
C ALA A 157 -3.45 18.53 19.96
N LEU A 158 -3.01 17.30 19.58
CA LEU A 158 -2.32 16.40 20.49
C LEU A 158 -0.93 16.93 20.85
N ILE A 159 -0.18 17.42 19.85
CA ILE A 159 1.17 17.97 20.04
C ILE A 159 1.12 19.24 20.90
N GLU A 160 0.17 20.16 20.63
CA GLU A 160 -0.07 21.34 21.46
C GLU A 160 -0.43 20.97 22.91
N GLY A 161 -1.36 20.03 23.11
CA GLY A 161 -1.76 19.60 24.45
C GLY A 161 -0.64 18.90 25.24
N LEU A 162 0.25 18.17 24.57
CA LEU A 162 1.46 17.60 25.18
C LEU A 162 2.50 18.69 25.50
N LEU A 163 2.71 19.63 24.59
CA LEU A 163 3.64 20.75 24.77
C LEU A 163 3.22 21.64 25.96
N ASP A 164 1.92 21.90 26.12
CA ASP A 164 1.35 22.54 27.31
C ASP A 164 1.75 21.77 28.58
N ILE A 165 1.42 20.48 28.65
CA ILE A 165 1.62 19.64 29.84
C ILE A 165 3.09 19.56 30.24
N PHE A 166 4.01 19.37 29.28
CA PHE A 166 5.44 19.30 29.57
C PHE A 166 6.06 20.67 29.88
N THR A 167 5.46 21.77 29.43
CA THR A 167 5.87 23.14 29.82
C THR A 167 5.36 23.49 31.22
N GLU A 168 4.10 23.21 31.52
CA GLU A 168 3.44 23.48 32.80
C GLU A 168 4.01 22.63 33.94
N HIS A 169 4.25 21.34 33.68
CA HIS A 169 4.73 20.37 34.67
C HIS A 169 6.18 19.95 34.43
N ARG A 170 7.02 20.88 33.95
CA ARG A 170 8.42 20.58 33.63
C ARG A 170 9.21 19.98 34.79
N ALA A 171 8.98 20.42 36.03
CA ALA A 171 9.61 19.88 37.23
C ALA A 171 9.19 18.43 37.57
N TRP A 172 8.15 17.88 36.94
CA TRP A 172 7.82 16.46 36.97
C TRP A 172 8.54 15.70 35.84
N LEU A 173 8.53 16.24 34.60
CA LEU A 173 9.28 15.68 33.46
C LEU A 173 10.76 15.48 33.79
N GLU A 174 11.36 16.47 34.46
CA GLU A 174 12.77 16.49 34.82
C GLU A 174 13.22 15.45 35.87
N LYS A 175 12.28 14.63 36.37
CA LYS A 175 12.54 13.48 37.25
C LYS A 175 12.90 12.20 36.48
N ASP A 176 12.49 12.05 35.22
CA ASP A 176 12.76 10.86 34.40
C ASP A 176 13.70 11.20 33.22
N GLN A 177 14.94 10.74 33.31
CA GLN A 177 15.97 10.92 32.29
C GLN A 177 15.57 10.33 30.93
N PHE A 178 14.84 9.21 30.90
CA PHE A 178 14.39 8.58 29.68
C PHE A 178 13.22 9.34 29.05
N LEU A 179 12.31 9.91 29.86
CA LEU A 179 11.24 10.75 29.35
C LEU A 179 11.78 12.10 28.84
N ILE A 180 12.74 12.74 29.52
CA ILE A 180 13.47 13.94 29.01
C ILE A 180 14.03 13.66 27.62
N GLY A 181 14.81 12.59 27.48
CA GLY A 181 15.38 12.19 26.20
C GLY A 181 14.32 11.91 25.13
N THR A 182 13.24 11.21 25.48
CA THR A 182 12.15 10.91 24.54
C THR A 182 11.38 12.16 24.12
N VAL A 183 11.12 13.10 25.03
CA VAL A 183 10.45 14.37 24.75
C VAL A 183 11.31 15.24 23.84
N ALA A 184 12.60 15.41 24.14
CA ALA A 184 13.53 16.14 23.27
C ALA A 184 13.61 15.51 21.87
N TYR A 185 13.81 14.19 21.78
CA TYR A 185 13.85 13.45 20.51
C TYR A 185 12.53 13.57 19.72
N THR A 186 11.40 13.64 20.41
CA THR A 186 10.07 13.80 19.80
C THR A 186 9.91 15.17 19.16
N PHE A 187 10.06 16.25 19.92
CA PHE A 187 9.76 17.58 19.41
C PHE A 187 10.82 18.08 18.41
N VAL A 188 12.11 17.72 18.54
CA VAL A 188 13.11 18.02 17.48
C VAL A 188 12.69 17.41 16.14
N ARG A 189 12.09 16.20 16.14
CA ARG A 189 11.57 15.57 14.92
C ARG A 189 10.29 16.23 14.40
N LEU A 190 9.37 16.66 15.26
CA LEU A 190 8.10 17.30 14.85
C LEU A 190 8.29 18.71 14.28
N ILE A 191 9.26 19.47 14.79
CA ILE A 191 9.64 20.81 14.30
C ILE A 191 10.03 20.83 12.81
N GLU A 192 10.44 19.69 12.23
CA GLU A 192 10.67 19.52 10.78
C GLU A 192 9.38 19.66 9.97
N ASP A 193 8.26 19.09 10.44
CA ASP A 193 6.98 19.10 9.73
C ASP A 193 6.24 20.44 9.91
N HIS A 194 6.46 21.15 11.02
CA HIS A 194 5.80 22.43 11.35
C HIS A 194 6.42 23.67 10.65
N CYS A 195 6.99 23.51 9.46
CA CYS A 195 7.61 24.61 8.71
C CYS A 195 6.62 25.58 8.03
N GLY A 196 5.32 25.24 7.96
CA GLY A 196 4.30 26.06 7.29
C GLY A 196 3.98 27.39 8.02
N PRO A 197 3.64 28.49 7.31
CA PRO A 197 3.34 29.78 7.94
C PRO A 197 2.26 29.74 9.02
N GLN A 198 1.26 28.87 8.87
CA GLN A 198 0.19 28.65 9.84
C GLN A 198 0.65 28.03 11.17
N PHE A 199 1.83 27.40 11.20
CA PHE A 199 2.38 26.72 12.38
C PHE A 199 3.48 27.52 13.09
N VAL A 200 3.82 28.73 12.63
CA VAL A 200 4.92 29.54 13.21
C VAL A 200 4.77 29.75 14.72
N HIS A 201 3.56 29.95 15.24
CA HIS A 201 3.34 30.09 16.69
C HIS A 201 3.64 28.79 17.45
N LEU A 202 3.14 27.64 16.97
CA LEU A 202 3.44 26.32 17.54
C LEU A 202 4.95 26.05 17.49
N ARG A 203 5.55 26.17 16.31
CA ARG A 203 6.98 25.93 16.08
C ARG A 203 7.86 26.76 17.02
N ASN A 204 7.55 28.04 17.21
CA ASN A 204 8.31 28.91 18.12
C ASN A 204 8.18 28.47 19.59
N ARG A 205 7.02 27.93 20.00
CA ARG A 205 6.83 27.34 21.34
C ARG A 205 7.63 26.04 21.49
N GLU A 206 7.58 25.15 20.50
CA GLU A 206 8.33 23.89 20.48
C GLU A 206 9.84 24.14 20.55
N VAL A 207 10.37 25.01 19.68
CA VAL A 207 11.78 25.42 19.63
C VAL A 207 12.21 25.97 21.00
N LYS A 208 11.45 26.92 21.57
CA LYS A 208 11.77 27.52 22.88
C LYS A 208 11.82 26.47 24.01
N PHE A 209 10.82 25.59 24.08
CA PHE A 209 10.75 24.53 25.09
C PHE A 209 11.91 23.54 24.94
N VAL A 210 12.15 23.05 23.72
CA VAL A 210 13.16 22.04 23.38
C VAL A 210 14.57 22.55 23.58
N ILE A 211 14.89 23.76 23.11
CA ILE A 211 16.23 24.33 23.25
C ILE A 211 16.60 24.55 24.71
N SER A 212 15.65 24.98 25.54
CA SER A 212 15.84 25.05 27.00
C SER A 212 16.05 23.64 27.57
N LEU A 213 15.12 22.69 27.32
CA LEU A 213 15.25 21.31 27.83
C LEU A 213 16.59 20.65 27.43
N ILE A 214 17.07 20.85 26.21
CA ILE A 214 18.36 20.33 25.75
C ILE A 214 19.52 20.96 26.50
N ARG A 215 19.53 22.30 26.67
CA ARG A 215 20.62 23.02 27.32
C ARG A 215 20.69 22.73 28.82
N ASP A 216 19.55 22.79 29.49
CA ASP A 216 19.46 22.64 30.94
C ASP A 216 19.73 21.20 31.39
N ARG A 217 19.43 20.21 30.52
CA ARG A 217 19.52 18.77 30.83
C ARG A 217 20.41 17.99 29.84
N PHE A 218 21.46 18.61 29.32
CA PHE A 218 22.29 18.01 28.25
C PHE A 218 22.91 16.65 28.61
N MET A 219 23.16 16.35 29.90
CA MET A 219 23.54 15.01 30.37
C MET A 219 22.54 13.92 29.96
N ASP A 220 21.24 14.21 30.04
CA ASP A 220 20.14 13.30 29.70
C ASP A 220 19.91 13.22 28.18
N ILE A 221 20.52 14.13 27.41
CA ILE A 221 20.49 14.17 25.94
C ILE A 221 21.61 13.32 25.31
N ILE A 222 22.78 13.21 25.95
CA ILE A 222 23.91 12.41 25.43
C ILE A 222 23.52 10.94 25.08
N PRO A 223 22.70 10.23 25.89
CA PRO A 223 22.23 8.88 25.57
C PRO A 223 21.34 8.75 24.31
N LEU A 224 20.86 9.85 23.73
CA LEU A 224 20.17 9.82 22.44
C LEU A 224 21.12 9.51 21.28
N GLY A 225 22.41 9.84 21.40
CA GLY A 225 23.46 9.43 20.48
C GLY A 225 23.25 9.86 19.03
N ARG A 226 23.71 9.01 18.09
CA ARG A 226 23.90 9.38 16.68
C ARG A 226 22.63 9.83 15.97
N GLU A 227 21.48 9.23 16.28
CA GLU A 227 20.19 9.64 15.68
C GLU A 227 19.77 11.06 16.08
N PHE A 228 20.12 11.52 17.28
CA PHE A 228 19.81 12.88 17.68
C PHE A 228 20.55 13.90 16.81
N VAL A 229 21.80 13.59 16.45
CA VAL A 229 22.58 14.38 15.49
C VAL A 229 21.92 14.40 14.11
N ARG A 230 21.27 13.29 13.69
CA ARG A 230 20.49 13.23 12.44
C ARG A 230 19.28 14.17 12.48
N LEU A 231 18.53 14.20 13.58
CA LEU A 231 17.38 15.10 13.74
C LEU A 231 17.82 16.57 13.81
N LEU A 232 18.90 16.87 14.53
CA LEU A 232 19.46 18.22 14.64
C LEU A 232 19.94 18.79 13.28
N GLN A 233 20.34 17.95 12.32
CA GLN A 233 20.68 18.40 10.96
C GLN A 233 19.46 18.98 10.24
N ASN A 234 18.30 18.31 10.34
CA ASN A 234 17.07 18.72 9.65
C ASN A 234 16.55 20.07 10.16
N VAL A 235 16.69 20.35 11.46
CA VAL A 235 16.26 21.64 12.08
C VAL A 235 17.36 22.70 12.16
N GLY A 236 18.60 22.40 11.74
CA GLY A 236 19.78 23.25 11.96
C GLY A 236 19.77 24.63 11.28
N ARG A 237 18.76 24.95 10.46
CA ARG A 237 18.54 26.28 9.87
C ARG A 237 17.70 27.22 10.76
N ILE A 238 17.17 26.73 11.87
CA ILE A 238 16.46 27.54 12.88
C ILE A 238 17.51 28.25 13.76
N PRO A 239 17.44 29.57 14.03
CA PRO A 239 18.51 30.31 14.70
C PRO A 239 18.95 29.73 16.06
N GLU A 240 18.01 29.26 16.87
CA GLU A 240 18.28 28.69 18.18
C GLU A 240 18.97 27.31 18.08
N PHE A 241 18.68 26.55 17.03
CA PHE A 241 19.36 25.28 16.71
C PHE A 241 20.73 25.51 16.06
N ASP A 242 20.90 26.53 15.22
CA ASP A 242 22.21 26.97 14.71
C ASP A 242 23.13 27.42 15.86
N GLN A 243 22.62 28.15 16.85
CA GLN A 243 23.41 28.47 18.05
C GLN A 243 23.72 27.21 18.88
N LEU A 244 22.78 26.28 19.04
CA LEU A 244 23.06 24.99 19.68
C LEU A 244 24.15 24.19 18.93
N TRP A 245 24.13 24.19 17.59
CA TRP A 245 25.17 23.58 16.76
C TRP A 245 26.54 24.23 16.96
N LYS A 246 26.61 25.57 17.01
CA LYS A 246 27.83 26.31 17.31
C LYS A 246 28.39 25.93 18.68
N ASP A 247 27.55 25.86 19.70
CA ASP A 247 27.95 25.45 21.04
C ASP A 247 28.44 23.99 21.03
N MET A 248 27.72 23.06 20.39
CA MET A 248 28.10 21.63 20.30
C MET A 248 29.39 21.37 19.51
N LEU A 249 29.77 22.26 18.58
CA LEU A 249 30.97 22.13 17.75
C LEU A 249 32.19 22.88 18.30
N TYR A 250 31.98 24.06 18.89
CA TYR A 250 33.07 24.98 19.26
C TYR A 250 33.20 25.23 20.77
N ASN A 251 32.15 24.97 21.56
CA ASN A 251 32.16 25.15 23.01
C ASN A 251 31.39 24.02 23.76
N PRO A 252 31.62 22.73 23.46
CA PRO A 252 30.75 21.65 23.95
C PRO A 252 30.67 21.57 25.48
N LYS A 253 31.71 22.02 26.18
CA LYS A 253 31.78 22.05 27.65
C LYS A 253 30.83 23.05 28.31
N SER A 254 30.30 24.05 27.58
CA SER A 254 29.27 24.95 28.11
C SER A 254 27.88 24.32 28.13
N LEU A 255 27.65 23.25 27.36
CA LEU A 255 26.43 22.46 27.41
C LEU A 255 26.53 21.36 28.47
N CYS A 256 27.70 20.71 28.58
CA CYS A 256 27.98 19.79 29.67
C CYS A 256 29.50 19.58 29.87
N PRO A 257 30.03 19.60 31.11
CA PRO A 257 31.45 19.34 31.37
C PRO A 257 31.97 17.98 30.88
N SER A 258 31.10 16.97 30.75
CA SER A 258 31.44 15.62 30.25
C SER A 258 31.36 15.49 28.72
N PHE A 259 30.87 16.52 28.02
CA PHE A 259 30.67 16.49 26.58
C PHE A 259 31.90 17.00 25.82
N ASN A 260 32.45 16.12 24.97
CA ASN A 260 33.68 16.35 24.21
C ASN A 260 33.40 16.71 22.73
N GLY A 261 32.17 17.11 22.40
CA GLY A 261 31.74 17.53 21.07
C GLY A 261 31.05 16.44 20.25
N VAL A 262 30.46 16.84 19.13
CA VAL A 262 29.49 16.05 18.33
C VAL A 262 29.95 14.62 17.99
N TRP A 263 31.26 14.39 17.81
CA TRP A 263 31.81 13.04 17.55
C TRP A 263 31.43 12.01 18.63
N GLN A 264 31.34 12.43 19.90
CA GLN A 264 30.90 11.58 21.01
C GLN A 264 29.48 11.05 20.76
N LEU A 265 28.54 11.91 20.33
CA LEU A 265 27.17 11.50 20.02
C LEU A 265 27.14 10.55 18.81
N LEU A 266 27.93 10.82 17.77
CA LEU A 266 27.99 9.98 16.56
C LEU A 266 28.52 8.56 16.85
N GLN A 267 29.44 8.42 17.81
CA GLN A 267 29.90 7.12 18.31
C GLN A 267 28.92 6.47 19.32
N THR A 268 28.11 7.25 20.04
CA THR A 268 27.06 6.72 20.91
C THR A 268 25.91 6.13 20.09
N ARG A 269 25.72 4.81 20.17
CA ARG A 269 24.59 4.11 19.55
C ARG A 269 23.27 4.48 20.25
N THR A 270 22.31 4.98 19.47
CA THR A 270 20.95 5.30 19.95
C THR A 270 20.20 4.05 20.43
N SER A 271 19.51 4.16 21.56
CA SER A 271 18.63 3.09 22.06
C SER A 271 17.40 2.88 21.17
N ARG A 272 17.06 1.61 20.91
CA ARG A 272 15.85 1.18 20.18
C ARG A 272 14.56 1.81 20.74
N ARG A 273 14.52 2.14 22.04
CA ARG A 273 13.35 2.76 22.69
C ARG A 273 12.99 4.12 22.08
N PHE A 274 13.96 4.95 21.69
CA PHE A 274 13.71 6.27 21.09
C PHE A 274 13.19 6.14 19.65
N LEU A 275 13.75 5.22 18.86
CA LEU A 275 13.31 4.94 17.49
C LEU A 275 11.90 4.34 17.45
N ARG A 276 11.61 3.32 18.28
CA ARG A 276 10.25 2.82 18.52
C ARG A 276 9.32 3.94 18.99
N GLY A 277 9.85 4.88 19.77
CA GLY A 277 9.15 6.04 20.29
C GLY A 277 8.67 7.05 19.24
N ARG A 278 9.12 7.00 17.98
CA ARG A 278 8.60 7.84 16.87
C ARG A 278 7.59 7.16 15.96
N ILE A 279 7.48 5.84 16.03
CA ILE A 279 6.50 5.08 15.27
C ILE A 279 5.24 4.89 16.11
N THR A 280 4.06 5.20 15.57
CA THR A 280 2.79 4.97 16.28
C THR A 280 2.54 3.48 16.47
N PRO A 281 1.84 3.04 17.54
CA PRO A 281 1.57 1.60 17.76
C PRO A 281 0.74 0.91 16.66
N ASP A 282 0.00 1.68 15.85
CA ASP A 282 -0.73 1.20 14.66
C ASP A 282 0.23 0.91 13.48
N ILE A 283 1.16 1.84 13.22
CA ILE A 283 2.21 1.65 12.21
C ILE A 283 3.17 0.53 12.61
N GLU A 284 3.62 0.50 13.87
CA GLU A 284 4.52 -0.52 14.41
C GLU A 284 3.98 -1.93 14.15
N ARG A 285 2.72 -2.19 14.50
CA ARG A 285 2.06 -3.49 14.30
C ARG A 285 2.02 -3.90 12.83
N LYS A 286 1.78 -2.95 11.91
CA LYS A 286 1.70 -3.24 10.46
C LYS A 286 3.06 -3.52 9.84
N ILE A 287 4.10 -2.79 10.22
CA ILE A 287 5.46 -3.08 9.77
C ILE A 287 5.94 -4.41 10.35
N HIS A 288 5.64 -4.72 11.62
CA HIS A 288 5.94 -6.04 12.18
C HIS A 288 5.21 -7.17 11.46
N PHE A 289 3.91 -7.03 11.20
CA PHE A 289 3.13 -8.02 10.44
C PHE A 289 3.71 -8.25 9.04
N LEU A 290 4.10 -7.18 8.33
CA LEU A 290 4.87 -7.29 7.08
C LEU A 290 6.12 -8.15 7.29
N THR A 291 7.02 -7.78 8.22
CA THR A 291 8.30 -8.46 8.43
C THR A 291 8.23 -9.84 9.10
N SER A 292 7.05 -10.30 9.51
CA SER A 292 6.89 -11.54 10.30
C SER A 292 5.80 -12.49 9.80
N ASN A 293 4.90 -12.06 8.91
CA ASN A 293 3.73 -12.84 8.48
C ASN A 293 3.46 -12.78 6.98
N VAL A 294 3.96 -11.77 6.25
CA VAL A 294 3.70 -11.60 4.82
C VAL A 294 4.78 -12.28 4.00
N LYS A 295 4.38 -13.18 3.10
CA LYS A 295 5.29 -13.85 2.17
C LYS A 295 5.80 -12.90 1.09
N PHE A 296 7.07 -13.08 0.71
CA PHE A 296 7.72 -12.33 -0.35
C PHE A 296 7.10 -12.70 -1.71
N GLY A 297 6.80 -11.67 -2.51
CA GLY A 297 5.87 -11.73 -3.64
C GLY A 297 4.53 -11.09 -3.28
N ASN A 298 3.93 -11.48 -2.15
CA ASN A 298 2.56 -11.13 -1.78
C ASN A 298 2.42 -9.76 -1.06
N GLN A 299 3.52 -9.00 -0.91
CA GLN A 299 3.51 -7.73 -0.18
C GLN A 299 2.69 -6.60 -0.82
N LYS A 300 2.38 -6.64 -2.12
CA LYS A 300 1.87 -5.48 -2.86
C LYS A 300 0.61 -4.87 -2.24
N ARG A 301 -0.42 -5.67 -1.98
CA ARG A 301 -1.69 -5.22 -1.37
C ARG A 301 -1.49 -4.52 -0.02
N TYR A 302 -0.59 -5.04 0.81
CA TYR A 302 -0.23 -4.44 2.10
C TYR A 302 0.56 -3.14 1.95
N GLN A 303 1.45 -3.05 0.95
CA GLN A 303 2.19 -1.83 0.62
C GLN A 303 1.26 -0.74 0.10
N ASP A 304 0.33 -1.07 -0.81
CA ASP A 304 -0.66 -0.13 -1.35
C ASP A 304 -1.57 0.41 -0.23
N TRP A 305 -2.12 -0.45 0.63
CA TRP A 305 -2.90 -0.05 1.82
C TRP A 305 -2.12 0.83 2.80
N PHE A 306 -0.82 0.56 3.00
CA PHE A 306 0.02 1.38 3.85
C PHE A 306 0.28 2.75 3.20
N GLN A 307 0.54 2.77 1.89
CA GLN A 307 0.81 3.99 1.14
C GLN A 307 -0.42 4.91 1.07
N GLU A 308 -1.61 4.36 0.82
CA GLU A 308 -2.88 5.10 0.85
C GLU A 308 -3.18 5.70 2.23
N ARG A 309 -2.80 5.02 3.32
CA ARG A 309 -3.11 5.46 4.70
C ARG A 309 -2.08 6.41 5.31
N TYR A 310 -0.78 6.26 4.99
CA TYR A 310 0.30 6.97 5.68
C TYR A 310 1.23 7.79 4.77
N PHE A 311 1.09 7.73 3.44
CA PHE A 311 1.96 8.44 2.50
C PHE A 311 1.18 9.29 1.47
N ASN A 312 -0.08 9.64 1.76
CA ASN A 312 -1.00 10.29 0.83
C ASN A 312 -0.91 11.83 0.79
N THR A 313 -0.10 12.47 1.65
CA THR A 313 0.17 13.93 1.63
C THR A 313 1.64 14.24 1.33
N PRO A 314 1.99 15.47 0.89
CA PRO A 314 3.39 15.89 0.73
C PRO A 314 4.21 15.83 2.02
N GLU A 315 3.60 16.17 3.17
CA GLU A 315 4.25 16.19 4.49
C GLU A 315 4.52 14.78 4.99
N SER A 316 3.57 13.86 4.75
CA SER A 316 3.66 12.44 5.13
C SER A 316 4.85 11.68 4.51
N GLN A 317 5.53 12.29 3.54
CA GLN A 317 6.79 11.76 3.02
C GLN A 317 7.87 11.68 4.12
N SER A 318 7.95 12.63 5.07
CA SER A 318 9.03 12.70 6.08
C SER A 318 9.13 11.44 6.95
N LEU A 319 7.98 10.83 7.27
CA LEU A 319 7.82 9.58 8.01
C LEU A 319 8.63 8.40 7.46
N ARG A 320 8.97 8.40 6.15
CA ARG A 320 9.86 7.39 5.53
C ARG A 320 11.21 7.30 6.23
N CYS A 321 11.76 8.41 6.68
CA CYS A 321 13.06 8.43 7.37
C CYS A 321 12.98 7.65 8.69
N ASP A 322 11.95 7.92 9.50
CA ASP A 322 11.75 7.25 10.79
C ASP A 322 11.46 5.75 10.62
N LEU A 323 10.68 5.40 9.59
CA LEU A 323 10.39 4.01 9.23
C LEU A 323 11.65 3.23 8.82
N ILE A 324 12.53 3.83 8.00
CA ILE A 324 13.80 3.21 7.61
C ILE A 324 14.68 2.96 8.86
N ARG A 325 14.83 3.94 9.76
CA ARG A 325 15.59 3.76 11.00
C ARG A 325 14.96 2.74 11.95
N PHE A 326 13.63 2.69 12.03
CA PHE A 326 12.91 1.67 12.80
C PHE A 326 13.15 0.25 12.27
N ILE A 327 13.00 0.02 10.96
CA ILE A 327 13.24 -1.28 10.32
C ILE A 327 14.70 -1.73 10.49
N ILE A 328 15.66 -0.80 10.36
CA ILE A 328 17.09 -1.09 10.51
C ILE A 328 17.43 -1.47 11.95
N SER A 329 17.02 -0.65 12.93
CA SER A 329 17.53 -0.76 14.31
C SER A 329 16.66 -1.60 15.24
N ALA A 330 15.34 -1.65 15.05
CA ALA A 330 14.39 -2.32 15.94
C ALA A 330 13.98 -3.72 15.46
N ILE A 331 13.85 -3.93 14.15
CA ILE A 331 13.46 -5.22 13.57
C ILE A 331 14.72 -5.99 13.18
N HIS A 332 15.18 -6.91 14.03
CA HIS A 332 16.27 -7.85 13.72
C HIS A 332 15.66 -9.27 13.68
N PRO A 333 15.38 -9.85 12.50
CA PRO A 333 14.74 -11.17 12.38
C PRO A 333 15.62 -12.31 12.91
N THR A 334 15.01 -13.44 13.26
CA THR A 334 15.76 -14.66 13.61
C THR A 334 16.33 -15.34 12.36
N ASN A 335 17.29 -16.25 12.54
CA ASN A 335 17.84 -17.03 11.43
C ASN A 335 16.75 -17.82 10.68
N ASP A 336 15.75 -18.35 11.39
CA ASP A 336 14.62 -19.07 10.79
C ASP A 336 13.78 -18.16 9.88
N MET A 337 13.57 -16.90 10.31
CA MET A 337 12.89 -15.89 9.49
C MET A 337 13.75 -15.49 8.28
N LEU A 338 15.07 -15.34 8.43
CA LEU A 338 15.99 -15.03 7.33
C LEU A 338 16.09 -16.16 6.29
N CYS A 339 15.86 -17.41 6.70
CA CYS A 339 15.79 -18.59 5.85
C CYS A 339 14.37 -18.92 5.34
N SER A 340 13.36 -18.10 5.69
CA SER A 340 11.96 -18.32 5.30
C SER A 340 11.58 -17.60 4.00
N ASP A 341 10.33 -17.77 3.56
CA ASP A 341 9.74 -17.01 2.45
C ASP A 341 9.05 -15.70 2.88
N ILE A 342 9.28 -15.20 4.11
CA ILE A 342 8.78 -13.90 4.60
C ILE A 342 9.50 -12.73 3.89
N ILE A 343 8.79 -11.61 3.66
CA ILE A 343 9.40 -10.42 3.03
C ILE A 343 10.61 -9.90 3.83
N PRO A 344 11.82 -9.84 3.22
CA PRO A 344 13.01 -9.38 3.90
C PRO A 344 13.01 -7.85 4.06
N ARG A 345 13.69 -7.37 5.12
CA ARG A 345 13.76 -5.94 5.49
C ARG A 345 14.23 -5.03 4.35
N TRP A 346 15.16 -5.51 3.53
CA TRP A 346 15.67 -4.76 2.38
C TRP A 346 14.58 -4.48 1.33
N ALA A 347 13.63 -5.39 1.12
CA ALA A 347 12.56 -5.19 0.14
C ALA A 347 11.58 -4.10 0.57
N ILE A 348 11.27 -4.02 1.87
CA ILE A 348 10.46 -2.94 2.45
C ILE A 348 11.18 -1.60 2.32
N ILE A 349 12.48 -1.53 2.66
CA ILE A 349 13.28 -0.30 2.50
C ILE A 349 13.39 0.11 1.02
N GLY A 350 13.53 -0.86 0.10
CA GLY A 350 13.51 -0.63 -1.34
C GLY A 350 12.22 0.07 -1.79
N TRP A 351 11.06 -0.44 -1.36
CA TRP A 351 9.76 0.20 -1.62
C TRP A 351 9.61 1.58 -0.96
N LEU A 352 10.09 1.77 0.28
CA LEU A 352 10.06 3.08 0.94
C LEU A 352 10.87 4.13 0.16
N LEU A 353 11.98 3.74 -0.46
CA LEU A 353 12.79 4.59 -1.34
C LEU A 353 12.13 4.83 -2.70
N THR A 354 11.68 3.79 -3.40
CA THR A 354 11.11 3.92 -4.76
C THR A 354 9.74 4.58 -4.79
N SER A 355 8.96 4.49 -3.70
CA SER A 355 7.68 5.20 -3.56
C SER A 355 7.81 6.67 -3.11
N CYS A 356 9.03 7.16 -2.82
CA CYS A 356 9.21 8.52 -2.33
C CYS A 356 9.20 9.54 -3.48
N THR A 357 8.24 10.47 -3.44
CA THR A 357 8.03 11.46 -4.52
C THR A 357 8.77 12.78 -4.30
N ASN A 358 9.31 13.02 -3.09
CA ASN A 358 10.03 14.24 -2.74
C ASN A 358 11.55 13.99 -2.76
N ALA A 359 12.28 14.71 -3.62
CA ALA A 359 13.74 14.53 -3.78
C ALA A 359 14.57 14.85 -2.51
N VAL A 360 14.14 15.84 -1.70
CA VAL A 360 14.81 16.18 -0.43
C VAL A 360 14.56 15.07 0.59
N THR A 361 13.32 14.59 0.68
CA THR A 361 12.99 13.45 1.56
C THR A 361 13.70 12.17 1.12
N LEU A 362 13.85 11.93 -0.18
CA LEU A 362 14.62 10.79 -0.70
C LEU A 362 16.11 10.89 -0.34
N ALA A 363 16.70 12.10 -0.36
CA ALA A 363 18.07 12.30 0.12
C ALA A 363 18.18 12.03 1.64
N ASN A 364 17.23 12.52 2.44
CA ASN A 364 17.16 12.25 3.88
C ASN A 364 16.94 10.74 4.17
N ALA A 365 16.17 10.04 3.34
CA ALA A 365 15.94 8.60 3.44
C ALA A 365 17.19 7.77 3.10
N LYS A 366 18.01 8.21 2.12
CA LYS A 366 19.33 7.63 1.85
C LYS A 366 20.31 7.87 2.99
N LEU A 367 20.33 9.08 3.55
CA LEU A 367 21.11 9.39 4.74
C LEU A 367 20.68 8.53 5.93
N ALA A 368 19.38 8.30 6.14
CA ALA A 368 18.84 7.42 7.17
C ALA A 368 19.24 5.94 6.96
N LEU A 369 19.25 5.45 5.71
CA LEU A 369 19.67 4.09 5.39
C LEU A 369 21.16 3.86 5.70
N PHE A 370 22.02 4.82 5.36
CA PHE A 370 23.47 4.70 5.59
C PHE A 370 23.95 5.29 6.92
N TYR A 371 23.06 5.76 7.81
CA TYR A 371 23.48 6.53 8.99
C TYR A 371 24.37 5.75 9.98
N ASP A 372 24.13 4.44 10.14
CA ASP A 372 24.99 3.57 10.95
C ASP A 372 26.31 3.20 10.25
N TRP A 373 26.38 3.27 8.91
CA TRP A 373 27.60 2.96 8.16
C TRP A 373 28.69 4.02 8.39
N LEU A 374 28.29 5.30 8.47
CA LEU A 374 29.22 6.44 8.60
C LEU A 374 30.11 6.36 9.85
N PHE A 375 29.67 5.64 10.89
CA PHE A 375 30.33 5.56 12.20
C PHE A 375 30.47 4.12 12.71
N PHE A 376 30.40 3.14 11.82
CA PHE A 376 30.33 1.72 12.17
C PHE A 376 31.60 1.23 12.88
N ASP A 377 31.42 0.86 14.15
CA ASP A 377 32.44 0.23 14.98
C ASP A 377 32.14 -1.27 15.09
N PRO A 378 32.96 -2.16 14.47
CA PRO A 378 32.67 -3.60 14.44
C PRO A 378 32.74 -4.29 15.81
N ALA A 379 33.20 -3.60 16.86
CA ALA A 379 33.17 -4.09 18.24
C ALA A 379 31.92 -3.61 19.04
N LYS A 380 31.08 -2.73 18.48
CA LYS A 380 29.92 -2.14 19.17
C LYS A 380 28.62 -2.17 18.36
N ASP A 381 28.71 -1.98 17.05
CA ASP A 381 27.60 -1.97 16.12
C ASP A 381 27.32 -3.36 15.55
N ASN A 382 26.05 -3.64 15.30
CA ASN A 382 25.59 -4.95 14.86
C ASN A 382 25.44 -4.97 13.32
N ILE A 383 25.85 -6.06 12.67
CA ILE A 383 25.71 -6.27 11.22
C ILE A 383 24.28 -6.03 10.71
N MET A 384 23.27 -6.35 11.51
CA MET A 384 21.85 -6.13 11.22
C MET A 384 21.48 -4.64 11.07
N ASN A 385 22.33 -3.70 11.48
CA ASN A 385 22.16 -2.26 11.25
C ASN A 385 22.65 -1.81 9.85
N VAL A 386 23.55 -2.56 9.20
CA VAL A 386 24.15 -2.17 7.91
C VAL A 386 23.75 -3.09 6.75
N GLU A 387 23.42 -4.36 7.02
CA GLU A 387 22.95 -5.31 5.98
C GLU A 387 21.83 -4.79 5.06
N PRO A 388 20.83 -4.00 5.51
CA PRO A 388 19.71 -3.68 4.63
C PRO A 388 20.14 -2.73 3.51
N GLY A 389 21.14 -1.88 3.75
CA GLY A 389 21.69 -0.98 2.74
C GLY A 389 22.38 -1.73 1.61
N ILE A 390 23.21 -2.73 1.93
CA ILE A 390 23.88 -3.53 0.90
C ILE A 390 22.91 -4.46 0.17
N LEU A 391 21.95 -5.07 0.88
CA LEU A 391 20.98 -5.98 0.28
C LEU A 391 20.00 -5.24 -0.66
N VAL A 392 19.58 -4.01 -0.34
CA VAL A 392 18.82 -3.15 -1.29
C VAL A 392 19.62 -2.98 -2.58
N MET A 393 20.90 -2.61 -2.48
CA MET A 393 21.74 -2.39 -3.66
C MET A 393 22.01 -3.68 -4.44
N TYR A 394 22.27 -4.79 -3.75
CA TYR A 394 22.64 -6.08 -4.34
C TYR A 394 21.45 -6.75 -5.05
N HIS A 395 20.25 -6.73 -4.47
CA HIS A 395 19.07 -7.29 -5.13
C HIS A 395 18.48 -6.38 -6.21
N SER A 396 18.59 -5.05 -6.06
CA SER A 396 18.04 -4.12 -7.05
C SER A 396 18.86 -4.03 -8.35
N ILE A 397 20.15 -4.36 -8.36
CA ILE A 397 21.05 -4.09 -9.51
C ILE A 397 20.63 -4.80 -10.80
N LYS A 398 19.92 -5.93 -10.70
CA LYS A 398 19.42 -6.70 -11.85
C LYS A 398 18.15 -6.09 -12.46
N ASN A 399 17.16 -5.79 -11.63
CA ASN A 399 15.78 -5.48 -12.05
C ASN A 399 15.46 -3.98 -11.98
N HIS A 400 16.05 -3.25 -11.02
CA HIS A 400 15.83 -1.82 -10.77
C HIS A 400 17.16 -1.08 -10.60
N PRO A 401 18.09 -1.14 -11.59
CA PRO A 401 19.48 -0.71 -11.42
C PRO A 401 19.65 0.73 -10.93
N LEU A 402 18.75 1.65 -11.30
CA LEU A 402 18.76 3.05 -10.83
C LEU A 402 18.74 3.18 -9.29
N VAL A 403 18.09 2.25 -8.58
CA VAL A 403 18.09 2.22 -7.11
C VAL A 403 19.51 2.00 -6.61
N SER A 404 20.18 0.97 -7.13
CA SER A 404 21.58 0.65 -6.79
C SER A 404 22.54 1.77 -7.21
N CYS A 405 22.45 2.30 -8.44
CA CYS A 405 23.30 3.38 -8.91
C CYS A 405 23.23 4.60 -7.99
N THR A 406 22.02 5.07 -7.68
CA THR A 406 21.85 6.29 -6.88
C THR A 406 22.04 6.10 -5.37
N LEU A 407 22.25 4.86 -4.90
CA LEU A 407 22.71 4.54 -3.54
C LEU A 407 24.24 4.42 -3.48
N LEU A 408 24.87 3.83 -4.50
CA LEU A 408 26.32 3.74 -4.64
C LEU A 408 26.95 5.13 -4.83
N ASP A 409 26.36 5.97 -5.68
CA ASP A 409 26.76 7.38 -5.86
C ASP A 409 26.66 8.16 -4.54
N PHE A 410 25.54 8.00 -3.81
CA PHE A 410 25.34 8.61 -2.50
C PHE A 410 26.41 8.16 -1.51
N LEU A 411 26.73 6.85 -1.45
CA LEU A 411 27.74 6.30 -0.54
C LEU A 411 29.15 6.82 -0.87
N CYS A 412 29.48 7.02 -2.16
CA CYS A 412 30.75 7.64 -2.56
C CYS A 412 30.82 9.11 -2.16
N ARG A 413 29.75 9.88 -2.39
CA ARG A 413 29.71 11.33 -2.09
C ARG A 413 29.65 11.62 -0.59
N ILE A 414 28.92 10.83 0.20
CA ILE A 414 28.68 11.13 1.62
C ILE A 414 29.96 11.08 2.47
N MET A 415 30.94 10.24 2.09
CA MET A 415 32.27 10.23 2.73
C MET A 415 32.94 11.61 2.71
N LYS A 416 32.99 12.24 1.54
CA LYS A 416 33.66 13.54 1.33
C LYS A 416 32.82 14.74 1.83
N ASN A 417 31.49 14.58 1.91
CA ASN A 417 30.57 15.70 2.10
C ASN A 417 29.82 15.75 3.45
N PHE A 418 29.70 14.66 4.22
CA PHE A 418 28.95 14.69 5.48
C PHE A 418 29.55 15.66 6.50
N TYR A 419 30.86 15.59 6.72
CA TYR A 419 31.62 16.60 7.45
C TYR A 419 33.10 16.52 7.05
N PRO A 420 33.60 17.40 6.15
CA PRO A 420 34.92 17.23 5.52
C PRO A 420 36.10 17.09 6.49
N LYS A 421 36.04 17.71 7.68
CA LYS A 421 37.10 17.57 8.71
C LYS A 421 37.20 16.17 9.33
N TRP A 422 36.28 15.26 9.02
CA TRP A 422 36.24 13.88 9.50
C TRP A 422 36.15 12.84 8.35
N GLU A 423 36.46 13.21 7.10
CA GLU A 423 36.37 12.31 5.94
C GLU A 423 37.04 10.94 6.22
N ASP A 424 38.28 10.93 6.72
CA ASP A 424 39.02 9.68 7.00
C ASP A 424 38.26 8.77 7.96
N ARG A 425 37.65 9.33 9.01
CA ARG A 425 36.91 8.58 10.04
C ARG A 425 35.61 8.00 9.47
N ILE A 426 34.95 8.75 8.58
CA ILE A 426 33.68 8.36 7.94
C ILE A 426 33.96 7.29 6.87
N ARG A 427 35.05 7.45 6.12
CA ARG A 427 35.60 6.45 5.20
C ARG A 427 35.94 5.16 5.94
N THR A 428 36.59 5.23 7.12
CA THR A 428 36.83 4.08 7.99
C THR A 428 35.53 3.37 8.43
N GLY A 429 34.49 4.11 8.82
CA GLY A 429 33.19 3.51 9.16
C GLY A 429 32.56 2.72 8.01
N ILE A 430 32.55 3.29 6.80
CA ILE A 430 32.01 2.62 5.61
C ILE A 430 32.87 1.41 5.22
N TYR A 431 34.20 1.50 5.32
CA TYR A 431 35.12 0.38 5.09
C TYR A 431 34.90 -0.75 6.11
N ASN A 432 34.74 -0.44 7.40
CA ASN A 432 34.40 -1.41 8.44
C ASN A 432 33.06 -2.10 8.15
N SER A 433 32.06 -1.33 7.68
CA SER A 433 30.75 -1.86 7.29
C SER A 433 30.88 -2.88 6.16
N LEU A 434 31.56 -2.52 5.07
CA LEU A 434 31.81 -3.40 3.92
C LEU A 434 32.62 -4.65 4.29
N ARG A 435 33.66 -4.49 5.12
CA ARG A 435 34.46 -5.62 5.63
C ARG A 435 33.61 -6.57 6.48
N LYS A 436 32.77 -6.05 7.39
CA LYS A 436 31.90 -6.90 8.23
C LYS A 436 30.79 -7.59 7.43
N ILE A 437 30.27 -6.93 6.39
CA ILE A 437 29.32 -7.49 5.42
C ILE A 437 29.90 -8.72 4.71
N LEU A 438 31.17 -8.66 4.30
CA LEU A 438 31.87 -9.77 3.64
C LEU A 438 32.27 -10.87 4.64
N GLU A 439 32.78 -10.50 5.82
CA GLU A 439 33.15 -11.42 6.91
C GLU A 439 31.95 -12.29 7.34
N MET A 440 30.79 -11.65 7.55
CA MET A 440 29.52 -12.31 7.91
C MET A 440 28.81 -12.95 6.71
N LYS A 441 29.38 -12.87 5.49
CA LYS A 441 28.84 -13.42 4.24
C LYS A 441 27.41 -12.98 3.89
N VAL A 442 27.02 -11.76 4.28
CA VAL A 442 25.73 -11.13 3.92
C VAL A 442 25.58 -11.06 2.39
N ILE A 443 26.71 -10.81 1.70
CA ILE A 443 26.88 -11.09 0.26
C ILE A 443 28.25 -11.78 0.07
N PRO A 444 28.43 -12.64 -0.95
CA PRO A 444 29.65 -13.44 -1.09
C PRO A 444 30.88 -12.61 -1.55
N ASN A 445 30.66 -11.56 -2.34
CA ASN A 445 31.65 -10.55 -2.74
C ASN A 445 30.95 -9.35 -3.40
N LEU A 446 31.67 -8.23 -3.57
CA LEU A 446 31.13 -6.98 -4.11
C LEU A 446 31.18 -6.85 -5.64
N VAL A 447 31.83 -7.77 -6.36
CA VAL A 447 32.07 -7.64 -7.82
C VAL A 447 30.77 -7.61 -8.63
N PRO A 448 29.73 -8.46 -8.38
CA PRO A 448 28.43 -8.37 -9.05
C PRO A 448 27.70 -7.02 -8.86
N LEU A 449 28.09 -6.24 -7.86
CA LEU A 449 27.52 -4.91 -7.60
C LEU A 449 28.40 -3.81 -8.22
N PHE A 450 29.67 -3.73 -7.83
CA PHE A 450 30.58 -2.64 -8.22
C PHE A 450 31.04 -2.71 -9.68
N GLU A 451 31.09 -3.91 -10.28
CA GLU A 451 31.47 -4.09 -11.70
C GLU A 451 30.28 -4.42 -12.60
N SER A 452 29.05 -4.36 -12.09
CA SER A 452 27.83 -4.66 -12.86
C SER A 452 27.78 -3.88 -14.20
N PRO A 453 27.43 -4.53 -15.33
CA PRO A 453 27.27 -3.85 -16.62
C PRO A 453 26.08 -2.88 -16.65
N LYS A 454 25.30 -2.76 -15.56
CA LYS A 454 24.22 -1.79 -15.41
C LYS A 454 24.66 -0.46 -14.76
N LEU A 455 25.88 -0.37 -14.21
CA LEU A 455 26.45 0.91 -13.77
C LEU A 455 27.09 1.64 -14.95
N ASP A 456 26.96 2.97 -14.96
CA ASP A 456 27.65 3.85 -15.90
C ASP A 456 29.18 3.89 -15.65
N ARG A 457 29.91 4.47 -16.60
CA ARG A 457 31.38 4.51 -16.57
C ARG A 457 31.95 5.34 -15.42
N ASP A 458 31.28 6.42 -15.05
CA ASP A 458 31.82 7.43 -14.15
C ASP A 458 31.57 7.03 -12.69
N LEU A 459 30.40 6.44 -12.40
CA LEU A 459 30.14 5.77 -11.13
C LEU A 459 31.09 4.58 -10.93
N LYS A 460 31.39 3.77 -11.95
CA LYS A 460 32.43 2.72 -11.85
C LYS A 460 33.81 3.29 -11.55
N ALA A 461 34.20 4.40 -12.18
CA ALA A 461 35.47 5.06 -11.87
C ALA A 461 35.49 5.56 -10.41
N MET A 462 34.41 6.20 -9.95
CA MET A 462 34.25 6.70 -8.59
C MET A 462 34.29 5.59 -7.53
N LEU A 463 33.69 4.42 -7.83
CA LEU A 463 33.75 3.23 -6.98
C LEU A 463 35.18 2.66 -6.91
N ARG A 464 35.88 2.53 -8.04
CA ARG A 464 37.28 2.06 -8.07
C ARG A 464 38.26 3.02 -7.37
N GLU A 465 38.00 4.32 -7.43
CA GLU A 465 38.72 5.34 -6.67
C GLU A 465 38.48 5.17 -5.16
N ASN A 466 37.22 5.10 -4.73
CA ASN A 466 36.86 5.19 -3.31
C ASN A 466 36.79 3.86 -2.56
N PHE A 467 36.80 2.73 -3.27
CA PHE A 467 36.67 1.38 -2.71
C PHE A 467 37.64 0.37 -3.36
N ARG A 468 38.84 0.82 -3.77
CA ARG A 468 39.83 0.03 -4.53
C ARG A 468 40.09 -1.38 -3.98
N GLU A 469 40.14 -1.54 -2.65
CA GLU A 469 40.38 -2.84 -1.98
C GLU A 469 39.24 -3.85 -2.17
N PHE A 470 38.03 -3.39 -2.51
CA PHE A 470 36.83 -4.21 -2.69
C PHE A 470 36.51 -4.53 -4.16
N CYS A 471 37.19 -3.89 -5.11
CA CYS A 471 36.97 -4.07 -6.56
C CYS A 471 37.76 -5.26 -7.15
N VAL A 472 38.70 -5.84 -6.41
CA VAL A 472 39.60 -6.91 -6.89
C VAL A 472 39.11 -8.29 -6.40
N PRO A 473 38.97 -9.30 -7.27
CA PRO A 473 38.70 -10.67 -6.82
C PRO A 473 39.82 -11.24 -5.94
N PRO A 474 39.54 -11.97 -4.84
CA PRO A 474 40.56 -12.49 -3.93
C PRO A 474 41.63 -13.40 -4.55
N ASN A 475 41.42 -13.92 -5.76
CA ASN A 475 42.37 -14.79 -6.48
C ASN A 475 43.22 -14.00 -7.49
N SER A 476 44.08 -13.12 -6.98
CA SER A 476 45.19 -12.54 -7.76
C SER A 476 46.52 -12.55 -6.98
N GLY A 477 46.83 -13.72 -6.40
CA GLY A 477 48.21 -14.16 -6.16
C GLY A 477 48.96 -13.59 -4.96
N MET A 478 48.54 -13.94 -3.73
CA MET A 478 49.47 -14.38 -2.67
C MET A 478 48.72 -15.03 -1.51
N TYR A 479 49.11 -16.24 -1.12
CA TYR A 479 48.64 -16.87 0.12
C TYR A 479 49.37 -16.25 1.32
N MET A 480 48.76 -15.25 1.96
CA MET A 480 49.16 -14.84 3.30
C MET A 480 48.76 -15.94 4.30
N HIS A 481 49.72 -16.78 4.68
CA HIS A 481 49.61 -17.57 5.90
C HIS A 481 49.51 -16.64 7.12
N PRO A 482 48.77 -17.01 8.18
CA PRO A 482 48.87 -16.31 9.46
C PRO A 482 50.30 -16.44 10.01
N PRO A 483 50.85 -15.39 10.63
CA PRO A 483 52.21 -15.43 11.16
C PRO A 483 52.31 -16.43 12.32
N GLN A 484 53.24 -17.37 12.21
CA GLN A 484 53.71 -18.11 13.39
C GLN A 484 54.58 -17.18 14.25
N PRO A 485 54.51 -17.26 15.59
CA PRO A 485 55.33 -16.44 16.46
C PRO A 485 56.78 -16.94 16.49
N GLY A 486 57.74 -16.04 16.28
CA GLY A 486 59.16 -16.29 16.56
C GLY A 486 60.08 -16.40 15.35
N MET A 487 60.34 -15.28 14.67
CA MET A 487 61.69 -14.92 14.22
C MET A 487 61.80 -13.39 14.14
N GLU A 488 62.97 -12.86 14.50
CA GLU A 488 63.20 -11.42 14.64
C GLU A 488 63.60 -10.80 13.29
N THR A 489 62.95 -9.69 12.92
CA THR A 489 63.35 -8.90 11.74
C THR A 489 64.26 -7.76 12.17
N GLN A 490 65.54 -7.82 11.80
CA GLN A 490 66.43 -6.65 11.90
C GLN A 490 66.52 -5.90 10.55
N MET A 491 66.82 -4.60 10.63
CA MET A 491 66.59 -3.62 9.57
C MET A 491 67.65 -3.62 8.45
N MET A 492 67.24 -3.27 7.23
CA MET A 492 67.63 -2.05 6.48
C MET A 492 66.71 -1.94 5.23
N MET A 493 66.10 -0.79 4.89
CA MET A 493 66.67 0.47 4.36
C MET A 493 67.39 0.31 3.01
N HIS A 494 66.71 0.62 1.90
CA HIS A 494 66.98 1.89 1.20
C HIS A 494 65.93 2.28 0.12
N TYR A 495 66.17 3.44 -0.49
CA TYR A 495 65.39 4.11 -1.55
C TYR A 495 66.03 3.83 -2.94
N PRO A 496 65.43 4.26 -4.07
CA PRO A 496 65.85 3.83 -5.41
C PRO A 496 67.06 4.60 -5.98
N GLY A 497 67.72 4.01 -6.98
CA GLY A 497 68.80 4.60 -7.78
C GLY A 497 68.67 4.25 -9.28
N VAL A 498 69.41 4.96 -10.14
CA VAL A 498 69.20 4.97 -11.61
C VAL A 498 70.46 4.55 -12.37
N ALA A 499 70.27 3.64 -13.35
CA ALA A 499 71.12 3.31 -14.52
C ALA A 499 72.60 2.90 -14.33
N GLY A 500 73.03 1.89 -15.10
CA GLY A 500 74.44 1.54 -15.31
C GLY A 500 74.72 0.04 -15.45
N GLU A 501 75.33 -0.37 -16.56
CA GLU A 501 76.06 -1.64 -16.73
C GLU A 501 77.58 -1.41 -16.43
N PRO A 502 78.51 -2.40 -16.50
CA PRO A 502 78.37 -3.87 -16.45
C PRO A 502 79.38 -4.62 -15.51
N ILE A 503 79.03 -5.87 -15.13
CA ILE A 503 79.89 -7.10 -15.07
C ILE A 503 80.99 -7.28 -13.95
N GLU A 504 81.24 -8.58 -13.64
CA GLU A 504 82.42 -9.26 -13.02
C GLU A 504 82.63 -9.41 -11.48
N HIS A 505 82.00 -10.47 -10.93
CA HIS A 505 82.65 -11.66 -10.28
C HIS A 505 83.39 -11.60 -8.89
N PRO A 506 83.61 -12.77 -8.21
CA PRO A 506 83.87 -12.93 -6.75
C PRO A 506 85.33 -13.47 -6.46
N PRO A 507 85.75 -14.17 -5.34
CA PRO A 507 85.00 -14.78 -4.20
C PRO A 507 85.67 -14.98 -2.78
N HIS A 508 84.82 -15.47 -1.83
CA HIS A 508 85.05 -16.48 -0.76
C HIS A 508 86.04 -16.33 0.45
N LEU A 509 85.76 -17.18 1.47
CA LEU A 509 86.57 -17.70 2.61
C LEU A 509 86.56 -16.95 3.98
N MET A 510 86.54 -17.60 5.17
CA MET A 510 85.93 -18.89 5.62
C MET A 510 86.01 -19.13 7.18
N HIS A 511 85.18 -20.06 7.67
CA HIS A 511 85.32 -21.02 8.81
C HIS A 511 84.82 -20.76 10.28
N PRO A 512 84.35 -21.85 11.00
CA PRO A 512 83.66 -21.88 12.33
C PRO A 512 84.45 -22.82 13.33
N PRO A 513 83.90 -23.70 14.23
CA PRO A 513 82.60 -23.91 14.92
C PRO A 513 82.74 -24.12 16.48
N VAL A 514 81.77 -24.79 17.18
CA VAL A 514 81.99 -25.93 18.15
C VAL A 514 80.72 -26.39 18.96
N HIS A 515 80.48 -27.71 18.97
CA HIS A 515 79.72 -28.60 19.92
C HIS A 515 78.19 -28.52 20.26
N THR A 516 77.71 -29.59 20.93
CA THR A 516 76.33 -30.17 20.94
C THR A 516 76.06 -31.06 22.19
N VAL A 517 74.78 -31.42 22.48
CA VAL A 517 74.29 -32.68 23.14
C VAL A 517 72.74 -32.80 23.04
N HIS A 518 72.15 -34.00 23.24
CA HIS A 518 70.77 -34.46 22.90
C HIS A 518 70.17 -35.34 24.07
N PRO A 519 68.99 -36.04 24.08
CA PRO A 519 68.00 -36.38 23.01
C PRO A 519 66.47 -36.47 23.41
N SER A 520 65.64 -37.07 22.52
CA SER A 520 64.37 -37.85 22.79
C SER A 520 63.06 -37.06 23.07
N GLN A 521 61.79 -37.56 23.03
CA GLN A 521 61.03 -38.72 22.45
C GLN A 521 59.50 -38.55 22.83
N THR A 522 58.43 -39.31 22.48
CA THR A 522 57.84 -40.04 21.30
C THR A 522 56.42 -40.54 21.73
N ASP A 523 55.40 -40.91 20.93
CA ASP A 523 54.91 -40.63 19.54
C ASP A 523 53.60 -41.49 19.28
N ILE A 524 53.05 -41.52 18.04
CA ILE A 524 52.28 -42.61 17.37
C ILE A 524 50.70 -42.60 17.35
N THR A 525 50.17 -42.03 16.25
CA THR A 525 49.16 -42.53 15.25
C THR A 525 47.68 -42.94 15.53
N GLN A 526 46.81 -42.47 14.61
CA GLN A 526 45.95 -43.22 13.64
C GLN A 526 44.38 -43.30 13.70
N LEU A 527 43.79 -42.87 12.56
CA LEU A 527 42.70 -43.44 11.74
C LEU A 527 41.22 -43.63 12.20
N ASN A 528 40.35 -43.14 11.31
CA ASN A 528 39.12 -43.73 10.75
C ASN A 528 37.70 -43.32 11.23
N ARG A 529 36.80 -43.42 10.24
CA ARG A 529 35.36 -43.07 10.21
C ARG A 529 34.51 -43.82 11.24
N MET A 530 33.46 -43.17 11.77
CA MET A 530 32.06 -43.46 11.39
C MET A 530 31.02 -42.53 12.06
N ASP A 531 30.02 -42.13 11.27
CA ASP A 531 28.66 -41.71 11.70
C ASP A 531 27.85 -43.02 11.95
N PRO A 532 26.70 -43.10 12.68
CA PRO A 532 25.74 -42.01 12.87
C PRO A 532 24.87 -41.98 14.16
N SER A 533 23.91 -41.04 14.14
CA SER A 533 22.50 -41.21 14.58
C SER A 533 22.05 -40.92 16.02
N ARG A 534 21.05 -40.02 16.04
CA ARG A 534 19.76 -40.08 16.77
C ARG A 534 19.73 -39.85 18.29
N LYS A 535 18.97 -38.78 18.61
CA LYS A 535 17.91 -38.70 19.64
C LYS A 535 18.35 -38.81 21.11
N ALA A 536 17.53 -38.37 22.08
CA ALA A 536 16.51 -37.31 22.14
C ALA A 536 16.10 -37.22 23.63
N HIS A 537 15.45 -36.13 24.02
CA HIS A 537 15.05 -35.86 25.41
C HIS A 537 16.26 -35.67 26.37
N ASP A 538 16.10 -35.06 27.55
CA ASP A 538 14.85 -34.54 28.13
C ASP A 538 14.98 -33.15 28.78
N SER A 539 13.81 -32.66 29.20
CA SER A 539 13.48 -31.75 30.32
C SER A 539 14.57 -31.07 31.18
N GLY A 540 14.13 -30.02 31.88
CA GLY A 540 14.61 -29.79 33.26
C GLY A 540 15.18 -28.40 33.54
N GLY A 541 14.37 -27.36 33.38
CA GLY A 541 14.76 -26.01 33.75
C GLY A 541 14.92 -25.74 35.25
N GLY A 542 15.44 -24.56 35.55
CA GLY A 542 14.95 -23.74 36.67
C GLY A 542 15.95 -23.42 37.78
N GLY A 543 15.99 -22.14 38.16
CA GLY A 543 16.67 -21.63 39.35
C GLY A 543 18.20 -21.46 39.20
N GLY A 544 18.83 -20.35 39.60
CA GLY A 544 18.32 -19.08 40.12
C GLY A 544 19.01 -18.65 41.42
N GLY A 545 19.11 -17.34 41.68
CA GLY A 545 19.31 -16.83 43.05
C GLY A 545 20.71 -16.43 43.53
N GLY A 546 21.44 -15.60 42.77
CA GLY A 546 22.22 -14.43 43.28
C GLY A 546 23.21 -14.56 44.46
N GLY A 547 23.65 -13.40 44.99
CA GLY A 547 24.36 -13.29 46.29
C GLY A 547 25.65 -12.44 46.35
N GLY A 548 25.52 -11.14 46.64
CA GLY A 548 26.58 -10.29 47.24
C GLY A 548 27.80 -9.89 46.37
N GLY A 549 28.63 -8.92 46.78
CA GLY A 549 28.41 -7.94 47.86
C GLY A 549 29.69 -7.27 48.41
N GLY A 550 29.93 -5.99 48.09
CA GLY A 550 31.01 -5.14 48.67
C GLY A 550 32.43 -5.38 48.11
N GLY A 551 33.39 -4.45 48.25
CA GLY A 551 33.26 -3.04 48.67
C GLY A 551 34.58 -2.37 49.13
N GLY A 552 34.72 -1.05 48.90
CA GLY A 552 35.61 -0.15 49.67
C GLY A 552 37.01 0.19 49.12
N GLY A 553 37.54 1.35 49.54
CA GLY A 553 38.99 1.66 49.61
C GLY A 553 39.56 2.62 48.56
N GLY A 554 39.69 3.92 48.88
CA GLY A 554 40.45 4.90 48.08
C GLY A 554 41.88 5.15 48.60
N GLY A 555 42.66 6.01 47.92
CA GLY A 555 44.02 6.39 48.35
C GLY A 555 44.65 7.51 47.52
N VAL A 556 45.22 8.53 48.18
CA VAL A 556 45.74 9.79 47.59
C VAL A 556 47.24 9.67 47.21
N GLY A 557 47.70 10.39 46.18
CA GLY A 557 49.13 10.51 45.80
C GLY A 557 49.44 11.76 44.94
N VAL A 558 50.62 12.36 45.09
CA VAL A 558 50.92 13.78 44.75
C VAL A 558 52.26 13.96 43.98
N GLY A 559 52.34 14.97 43.09
CA GLY A 559 53.56 15.48 42.41
C GLY A 559 53.29 15.81 40.92
N ALA A 560 53.52 17.00 40.35
CA ALA A 560 54.68 17.94 40.31
C ALA A 560 55.86 17.41 39.46
N GLY A 561 56.40 18.12 38.45
CA GLY A 561 56.12 19.47 37.92
C GLY A 561 56.94 19.78 36.63
N TRP A 562 57.30 21.08 36.41
CA TRP A 562 58.04 21.66 35.24
C TRP A 562 57.21 21.80 33.93
N LEU A 563 57.18 22.90 33.13
CA LEU A 563 58.13 23.98 32.71
C LEU A 563 59.13 23.56 31.60
N ALA A 564 59.36 24.29 30.50
CA ALA A 564 58.69 25.46 29.89
C ALA A 564 59.20 25.78 28.44
N LEU A 565 58.61 26.80 27.79
CA LEU A 565 59.16 27.70 26.73
C LEU A 565 59.29 27.25 25.24
N ARG A 566 58.98 28.23 24.35
CA ARG A 566 59.46 28.61 22.97
C ARG A 566 60.21 27.56 22.12
N GLY A 567 60.01 27.41 20.79
CA GLY A 567 59.80 28.42 19.71
C GLY A 567 61.16 28.94 19.15
N PRO A 568 61.29 29.55 17.94
CA PRO A 568 60.27 29.99 16.95
C PRO A 568 60.65 29.87 15.42
N MET A 569 59.86 30.49 14.51
CA MET A 569 60.22 30.97 13.12
C MET A 569 60.63 29.91 12.05
N ALA A 570 60.55 30.09 10.71
CA ALA A 570 59.89 31.04 9.75
C ALA A 570 59.90 30.36 8.33
N GLY A 571 59.27 30.84 7.23
CA GLY A 571 58.33 31.95 6.98
C GLY A 571 58.20 32.32 5.46
N GLY A 572 57.17 33.12 5.09
CA GLY A 572 56.95 33.75 3.76
C GLY A 572 56.33 32.87 2.66
N ALA A 573 55.56 33.36 1.67
CA ALA A 573 54.86 34.65 1.35
C ALA A 573 53.79 34.33 0.26
N GLY A 574 52.85 35.17 -0.25
CA GLY A 574 52.42 36.58 -0.13
C GLY A 574 50.99 36.68 -0.78
N THR A 575 50.48 37.70 -1.50
CA THR A 575 50.75 39.16 -1.71
C THR A 575 49.64 39.75 -2.66
N MET A 576 49.59 41.08 -2.89
CA MET A 576 48.75 41.83 -3.89
C MET A 576 47.25 42.05 -3.52
N PRO A 577 46.56 43.10 -4.04
CA PRO A 577 46.45 44.44 -3.40
C PRO A 577 44.98 44.84 -3.06
N ILE A 578 44.59 45.71 -2.11
CA ILE A 578 45.05 46.99 -1.49
C ILE A 578 44.20 48.21 -1.91
N THR A 579 43.74 48.94 -0.88
CA THR A 579 43.22 50.32 -0.89
C THR A 579 43.36 50.90 0.54
N GLN A 580 42.90 52.14 0.82
CA GLN A 580 43.02 52.81 2.13
C GLN A 580 41.74 53.62 2.45
N GLY A 581 41.44 54.04 3.69
CA GLY A 581 42.12 53.91 4.99
C GLY A 581 41.90 55.16 5.87
N VAL A 582 42.71 55.35 6.93
CA VAL A 582 42.94 56.65 7.66
C VAL A 582 41.74 57.15 8.53
N ARG A 583 41.84 57.54 9.84
CA ARG A 583 42.95 57.75 10.81
C ARG A 583 42.48 57.65 12.30
N SER A 584 43.44 57.56 13.24
CA SER A 584 43.50 57.92 14.71
C SER A 584 42.29 58.56 15.44
N GLY A 585 42.07 58.42 16.78
CA GLY A 585 42.77 57.72 17.90
C GLY A 585 42.90 58.58 19.20
N GLY A 586 42.77 58.02 20.43
CA GLY A 586 43.07 58.74 21.71
C GLY A 586 42.41 58.20 23.03
N PRO A 587 42.97 58.40 24.26
CA PRO A 587 42.50 57.88 25.58
C PRO A 587 42.23 59.02 26.64
N PRO A 588 42.19 58.85 28.01
CA PRO A 588 42.19 57.70 28.94
C PRO A 588 41.03 57.75 29.99
N GLY A 589 41.23 57.42 31.30
CA GLY A 589 40.18 57.50 32.35
C GLY A 589 40.61 57.29 33.82
N VAL A 590 39.68 56.80 34.67
CA VAL A 590 39.76 56.34 36.10
C VAL A 590 39.65 57.39 37.25
N LEU A 591 39.01 56.96 38.38
CA LEU A 591 39.00 57.45 39.78
C LEU A 591 37.80 58.29 40.33
N ALA A 592 37.69 58.27 41.67
CA ALA A 592 36.48 58.53 42.50
C ALA A 592 36.36 59.99 43.06
N GLY A 593 35.30 60.30 43.84
CA GLY A 593 35.07 61.65 44.40
C GLY A 593 34.40 61.71 45.81
N PRO A 594 34.08 62.92 46.32
CA PRO A 594 33.30 63.21 47.55
C PRO A 594 31.95 63.95 47.25
N VAL A 595 30.86 64.06 48.05
CA VAL A 595 30.46 63.99 49.50
C VAL A 595 30.03 65.38 50.07
N VAL A 596 28.96 65.41 50.90
CA VAL A 596 28.22 66.57 51.51
C VAL A 596 27.31 67.36 50.52
N GLY A 597 26.11 67.88 50.82
CA GLY A 597 25.18 67.93 51.99
C GLY A 597 24.33 69.23 51.95
N PRO A 598 23.26 69.49 52.77
CA PRO A 598 22.62 68.69 53.84
C PRO A 598 21.17 68.23 53.48
N GLY A 599 20.38 67.77 54.48
CA GLY A 599 18.99 67.28 54.32
C GLY A 599 17.90 68.37 54.21
N THR A 600 16.59 68.07 54.22
CA THR A 600 15.84 66.84 54.60
C THR A 600 14.49 66.77 53.82
N GLY A 601 13.86 65.63 53.52
CA GLY A 601 14.20 64.21 53.61
C GLY A 601 13.25 63.41 52.68
N LEU A 602 13.72 62.41 51.94
CA LEU A 602 13.86 60.99 52.31
C LEU A 602 12.50 60.23 52.38
N GLY A 603 12.31 59.08 51.71
CA GLY A 603 13.27 58.30 50.90
C GLY A 603 12.63 57.31 49.93
N SER A 604 13.47 56.58 49.20
CA SER A 604 13.12 55.74 48.04
C SER A 604 12.84 54.27 48.37
N ALA A 605 12.10 53.58 47.47
CA ALA A 605 11.86 52.12 47.47
C ALA A 605 10.94 51.67 48.65
N PRO A 606 10.62 50.36 48.87
CA PRO A 606 11.03 49.16 48.12
C PRO A 606 9.92 48.09 47.87
N SER A 607 10.36 47.00 47.24
CA SER A 607 9.90 45.59 47.34
C SER A 607 8.58 45.18 48.04
N GLY A 608 7.73 44.49 47.27
CA GLY A 608 7.20 43.15 47.61
C GLY A 608 6.15 42.99 48.73
N VAL A 609 5.86 41.73 49.07
CA VAL A 609 4.94 41.23 50.15
C VAL A 609 3.46 41.61 49.88
N SER A 610 2.47 40.74 49.64
CA SER A 610 2.07 39.42 50.17
C SER A 610 1.32 39.45 51.53
N ALA A 611 0.36 38.53 51.69
CA ALA A 611 -0.62 38.43 52.79
C ALA A 611 -1.64 39.59 52.92
N GLY A 612 -2.94 39.33 53.17
CA GLY A 612 -3.62 38.02 53.18
C GLY A 612 -5.09 38.09 53.59
N SER A 613 -5.81 36.98 53.39
CA SER A 613 -7.07 36.54 54.06
C SER A 613 -8.24 37.53 54.26
N GLY A 614 -9.48 37.13 53.90
CA GLY A 614 -10.67 37.82 54.45
C GLY A 614 -12.01 37.57 53.76
N THR A 615 -12.68 36.49 54.16
CA THR A 615 -14.14 36.26 54.16
C THR A 615 -15.11 37.44 53.91
N GLY A 616 -15.94 37.31 52.86
CA GLY A 616 -17.40 37.10 53.02
C GLY A 616 -18.36 38.30 53.19
N ALA A 617 -19.66 38.02 52.93
CA ALA A 617 -20.83 38.92 53.02
C ALA A 617 -20.84 40.14 52.06
N ALA A 618 -21.95 40.65 51.54
CA ALA A 618 -23.35 40.22 51.40
C ALA A 618 -23.90 40.87 50.08
N SER A 619 -24.88 40.36 49.34
CA SER A 619 -26.33 40.37 49.63
C SER A 619 -26.89 41.76 50.04
N ALA A 620 -28.00 42.27 49.50
CA ALA A 620 -28.83 41.88 48.35
C ALA A 620 -29.86 42.98 47.99
N GLY A 621 -30.41 42.95 46.76
CA GLY A 621 -31.67 43.62 46.38
C GLY A 621 -31.62 45.15 46.12
N GLY A 622 -32.62 45.75 45.45
CA GLY A 622 -33.72 45.10 44.72
C GLY A 622 -34.81 46.04 44.18
N THR A 623 -35.52 45.56 43.15
CA THR A 623 -36.91 45.90 42.72
C THR A 623 -37.34 47.34 42.37
N PHE A 624 -37.85 47.50 41.13
CA PHE A 624 -39.07 48.23 40.66
C PHE A 624 -39.46 49.60 41.31
N ALA A 625 -39.88 50.64 40.57
CA ALA A 625 -40.84 50.62 39.45
C ALA A 625 -40.85 51.89 38.52
N LYS A 626 -41.85 51.94 37.63
CA LYS A 626 -42.30 52.98 36.64
C LYS A 626 -42.94 54.23 37.32
N PRO A 627 -43.38 55.34 36.63
CA PRO A 627 -43.88 55.42 35.23
C PRO A 627 -43.60 56.71 34.38
N SER A 628 -44.07 56.69 33.11
CA SER A 628 -44.50 57.81 32.21
C SER A 628 -43.47 58.91 31.83
N GLU A 629 -43.61 59.71 30.76
CA GLU A 629 -44.71 59.94 29.77
C GLU A 629 -44.17 60.32 28.37
N ALA A 630 -45.03 60.62 27.37
CA ALA A 630 -44.63 61.04 26.00
C ALA A 630 -45.64 61.99 25.32
N PRO A 631 -45.18 62.96 24.51
CA PRO A 631 -45.57 63.07 23.07
C PRO A 631 -44.32 63.22 22.14
N ARG A 632 -44.29 62.80 20.85
CA ARG A 632 -44.90 63.37 19.60
C ARG A 632 -44.39 64.80 19.25
N THR A 633 -44.07 65.19 18.01
CA THR A 633 -44.27 64.60 16.65
C THR A 633 -43.39 65.30 15.57
N ASP A 634 -43.12 64.65 14.42
CA ASP A 634 -42.98 65.19 13.04
C ASP A 634 -41.89 66.26 12.67
N SER A 635 -41.41 66.44 11.41
CA SER A 635 -41.28 65.58 10.20
C SER A 635 -40.43 66.27 9.07
N VAL A 636 -40.14 65.56 7.95
CA VAL A 636 -39.74 66.05 6.59
C VAL A 636 -38.31 66.61 6.33
N GLY A 637 -37.68 66.16 5.21
CA GLY A 637 -36.90 67.05 4.30
C GLY A 637 -35.55 66.53 3.73
N THR A 638 -35.48 66.30 2.40
CA THR A 638 -34.34 66.42 1.42
C THR A 638 -32.89 66.04 1.82
N ALA A 639 -32.04 65.30 1.08
CA ALA A 639 -31.82 65.04 -0.37
C ALA A 639 -31.13 66.16 -1.19
N ASP A 640 -29.83 66.02 -1.53
CA ASP A 640 -29.36 65.70 -2.92
C ASP A 640 -27.80 65.73 -3.08
N ASP A 641 -27.31 65.02 -4.11
CA ASP A 641 -25.93 64.96 -4.69
C ASP A 641 -25.70 66.15 -5.68
N PRO A 642 -24.48 66.54 -6.19
CA PRO A 642 -23.69 65.68 -7.13
C PRO A 642 -22.19 66.02 -7.53
N LYS A 643 -21.61 65.15 -8.39
CA LYS A 643 -20.80 65.40 -9.65
C LYS A 643 -19.24 65.70 -9.70
N PHE A 644 -18.53 64.77 -10.37
CA PHE A 644 -17.75 64.84 -11.67
C PHE A 644 -16.30 65.39 -11.86
N SER A 645 -15.62 64.82 -12.89
CA SER A 645 -14.43 65.24 -13.70
C SER A 645 -13.01 65.33 -13.07
N ASP A 646 -11.89 65.35 -13.84
CA ASP A 646 -11.42 64.58 -15.04
C ASP A 646 -9.93 64.93 -15.38
N ASP A 647 -9.35 64.38 -16.47
CA ASP A 647 -8.21 64.90 -17.29
C ASP A 647 -6.75 64.91 -16.69
N GLU A 648 -5.62 64.84 -17.43
CA GLU A 648 -5.33 64.47 -18.86
C GLU A 648 -3.88 63.91 -19.12
N GLU A 649 -3.50 63.78 -20.41
CA GLU A 649 -2.33 63.09 -21.04
C GLU A 649 -0.93 63.77 -20.98
N ASP A 650 0.11 63.09 -21.53
CA ASP A 650 1.04 63.66 -22.54
C ASP A 650 1.67 62.56 -23.45
N ALA A 651 2.36 62.91 -24.56
CA ALA A 651 2.84 62.01 -25.64
C ALA A 651 4.37 62.20 -26.01
N SER A 652 4.95 62.22 -27.24
CA SER A 652 4.54 62.11 -28.67
C SER A 652 5.84 62.04 -29.58
N LYS A 653 5.95 61.66 -30.87
CA LYS A 653 5.22 60.89 -31.94
C LYS A 653 6.18 60.77 -33.19
N GLY A 654 6.21 59.69 -33.99
CA GLY A 654 6.90 59.63 -35.33
C GLY A 654 7.15 58.21 -35.91
N THR A 655 6.65 57.75 -37.09
CA THR A 655 6.81 58.12 -38.54
C THR A 655 8.13 57.67 -39.19
N ALA A 656 8.23 57.06 -40.38
CA ALA A 656 7.29 56.52 -41.40
C ALA A 656 8.07 55.45 -42.25
N THR A 657 7.77 54.92 -43.46
CA THR A 657 6.83 55.21 -44.58
C THR A 657 6.56 53.90 -45.40
N ALA A 658 6.16 53.96 -46.69
CA ALA A 658 5.87 52.83 -47.61
C ALA A 658 6.13 53.27 -49.09
N THR A 659 5.94 52.53 -50.21
CA THR A 659 5.13 51.31 -50.53
C THR A 659 5.55 50.68 -51.89
N LYS A 660 5.21 49.38 -52.14
CA LYS A 660 5.12 48.65 -53.44
C LYS A 660 6.39 48.33 -54.25
N THR A 661 6.55 47.19 -54.95
CA THR A 661 5.98 45.80 -54.95
C THR A 661 7.04 44.87 -55.66
N GLU A 662 6.89 43.73 -56.35
CA GLU A 662 5.84 42.81 -56.88
C GLU A 662 6.51 41.42 -57.19
N ASP A 663 5.78 40.39 -57.69
CA ASP A 663 6.22 39.10 -58.31
C ASP A 663 7.07 38.07 -57.47
N VAL A 664 6.92 36.73 -57.58
CA VAL A 664 5.96 35.84 -58.30
C VAL A 664 5.95 34.42 -57.66
N SER A 665 4.86 33.63 -57.86
CA SER A 665 4.68 32.18 -57.58
C SER A 665 4.66 31.69 -56.11
N ASP A 666 4.04 30.57 -55.70
CA ASP A 666 2.93 29.68 -56.15
C ASP A 666 2.80 28.59 -55.03
N ASP A 667 1.69 27.90 -54.74
CA ASP A 667 0.26 28.04 -55.05
C ASP A 667 -0.57 27.23 -53.99
N ASP A 668 -1.89 27.08 -54.20
CA ASP A 668 -2.82 26.08 -53.62
C ASP A 668 -3.24 26.16 -52.13
N ASP A 669 -4.53 26.05 -51.79
CA ASP A 669 -5.55 27.12 -51.88
C ASP A 669 -6.59 26.92 -50.73
N LEU A 670 -7.44 27.93 -50.46
CA LEU A 670 -8.70 27.78 -49.74
C LEU A 670 -9.84 27.41 -50.71
N PRO A 671 -11.06 27.11 -50.22
CA PRO A 671 -12.10 28.13 -50.42
C PRO A 671 -13.26 28.18 -49.41
N LEU A 672 -13.65 29.41 -49.04
CA LEU A 672 -15.03 29.96 -48.94
C LEU A 672 -16.06 29.27 -47.99
N ALA A 673 -17.11 29.94 -47.48
CA ALA A 673 -17.66 31.30 -47.66
C ALA A 673 -17.93 31.94 -46.27
N LYS A 674 -17.86 33.27 -46.02
CA LYS A 674 -18.60 34.41 -46.63
C LYS A 674 -20.13 34.29 -46.47
N VAL A 675 -20.90 35.31 -46.05
CA VAL A 675 -20.57 36.64 -45.48
C VAL A 675 -21.84 37.34 -44.92
N ARG A 676 -21.77 38.08 -43.78
CA ARG A 676 -22.65 39.23 -43.36
C ARG A 676 -24.19 39.01 -43.26
N LEU A 677 -25.04 39.82 -42.61
CA LEU A 677 -24.92 40.89 -41.58
C LEU A 677 -26.29 41.11 -40.88
N LEU A 678 -26.30 42.03 -39.89
CA LEU A 678 -27.43 42.86 -39.43
C LEU A 678 -28.59 42.24 -38.60
N GLU A 679 -28.63 42.76 -37.36
CA GLU A 679 -29.81 43.21 -36.60
C GLU A 679 -30.75 42.25 -35.84
N LYS A 680 -31.54 42.89 -34.96
CA LYS A 680 -32.17 42.33 -33.75
C LYS A 680 -33.62 41.93 -34.06
N PRO A 681 -34.18 41.00 -33.26
CA PRO A 681 -35.06 41.49 -32.20
C PRO A 681 -34.73 40.94 -30.81
N ALA A 682 -35.29 41.55 -29.77
CA ALA A 682 -35.24 41.03 -28.41
C ALA A 682 -36.24 39.86 -28.26
N ILE A 683 -35.82 38.76 -27.64
CA ILE A 683 -36.69 37.60 -27.33
C ILE A 683 -36.92 37.50 -25.82
N ALA A 684 -38.11 37.01 -25.45
CA ALA A 684 -38.80 37.29 -24.19
C ALA A 684 -38.10 36.82 -22.90
N LYS A 685 -38.48 37.50 -21.79
CA LYS A 685 -38.27 37.00 -20.43
C LYS A 685 -39.12 35.73 -20.23
N VAL A 686 -38.50 34.58 -19.98
CA VAL A 686 -39.19 33.38 -19.49
C VAL A 686 -38.62 32.98 -18.12
N ALA A 687 -39.50 32.77 -17.15
CA ALA A 687 -39.16 32.40 -15.78
C ALA A 687 -38.84 30.88 -15.66
N LEU A 688 -38.38 30.45 -14.48
CA LEU A 688 -38.46 29.03 -14.11
C LEU A 688 -39.95 28.72 -13.81
N PRO A 689 -40.52 27.61 -14.32
CA PRO A 689 -41.92 27.27 -14.09
C PRO A 689 -42.25 27.03 -12.61
N ASP A 690 -43.45 27.42 -12.19
CA ASP A 690 -43.94 27.20 -10.82
C ASP A 690 -44.19 25.72 -10.50
N THR A 691 -44.21 24.84 -11.50
CA THR A 691 -44.19 23.37 -11.32
C THR A 691 -42.98 22.92 -10.50
N LEU A 692 -41.86 23.63 -10.56
CA LEU A 692 -40.67 23.35 -9.76
C LEU A 692 -40.92 23.62 -8.26
N ASN A 693 -41.56 24.75 -7.95
CA ASN A 693 -41.91 25.13 -6.57
C ASN A 693 -42.95 24.16 -5.99
N GLY A 694 -44.00 23.83 -6.74
CA GLY A 694 -45.03 22.88 -6.30
C GLY A 694 -44.50 21.50 -5.95
N HIS A 695 -43.53 20.97 -6.72
CA HIS A 695 -42.86 19.71 -6.37
C HIS A 695 -41.97 19.83 -5.12
N LEU A 696 -41.27 20.96 -4.94
CA LEU A 696 -40.45 21.22 -3.75
C LEU A 696 -41.30 21.43 -2.48
N GLU A 697 -42.48 22.03 -2.59
CA GLU A 697 -43.41 22.23 -1.48
C GLU A 697 -44.12 20.92 -1.11
N SER A 698 -44.54 20.14 -2.10
CA SER A 698 -45.05 18.76 -1.90
C SER A 698 -44.03 17.86 -1.20
N PHE A 699 -42.74 17.98 -1.57
CA PHE A 699 -41.62 17.31 -0.93
C PHE A 699 -41.39 17.80 0.52
N CYS A 700 -41.54 19.10 0.79
CA CYS A 700 -41.44 19.64 2.16
C CYS A 700 -42.63 19.29 3.04
N GLY A 701 -43.82 19.07 2.46
CA GLY A 701 -45.05 18.71 3.18
C GLY A 701 -45.07 17.29 3.72
N ARG A 702 -44.24 16.37 3.18
CA ARG A 702 -44.15 14.97 3.65
C ARG A 702 -42.85 14.73 4.42
N ARG A 703 -42.98 14.69 5.76
CA ARG A 703 -41.92 14.60 6.80
C ARG A 703 -40.99 15.84 6.87
N ALA A 704 -41.37 16.77 7.75
CA ALA A 704 -40.58 17.97 8.04
C ALA A 704 -39.31 17.68 8.86
N SER A 705 -38.15 17.61 8.20
CA SER A 705 -36.84 17.72 8.85
C SER A 705 -36.32 19.17 8.80
N ARG A 706 -35.83 19.70 9.94
CA ARG A 706 -35.24 21.05 10.04
C ARG A 706 -34.08 21.30 9.06
N ARG A 707 -33.40 20.24 8.57
CA ARG A 707 -32.35 20.37 7.53
C ARG A 707 -32.94 20.73 6.14
N SER A 708 -34.10 20.19 5.78
CA SER A 708 -34.70 20.36 4.43
C SER A 708 -35.09 21.82 4.13
N SER A 709 -35.64 22.52 5.12
CA SER A 709 -36.04 23.94 5.01
C SER A 709 -34.87 24.89 4.61
N ARG A 710 -33.62 24.57 4.98
CA ARG A 710 -32.45 25.34 4.53
C ARG A 710 -32.16 25.16 3.04
N CYS A 711 -32.37 23.95 2.49
CA CYS A 711 -32.16 23.69 1.09
C CYS A 711 -33.20 24.39 0.20
N TYR A 712 -34.48 24.34 0.59
CA TYR A 712 -35.56 25.10 -0.06
C TYR A 712 -35.21 26.59 -0.19
N LYS A 713 -34.75 27.23 0.90
CA LYS A 713 -34.35 28.66 0.87
C LYS A 713 -33.17 28.94 -0.07
N VAL A 714 -32.21 28.01 -0.21
CA VAL A 714 -31.06 28.18 -1.12
C VAL A 714 -31.46 27.96 -2.59
N TRP A 715 -32.36 27.01 -2.88
CA TRP A 715 -32.84 26.78 -4.25
C TRP A 715 -33.82 27.87 -4.70
N ALA A 716 -34.73 28.32 -3.83
CA ALA A 716 -35.60 29.46 -4.10
C ALA A 716 -34.81 30.78 -4.29
N ALA A 717 -33.66 30.93 -3.62
CA ALA A 717 -32.74 32.03 -3.86
C ALA A 717 -32.00 31.90 -5.21
N ALA A 718 -31.64 30.68 -5.63
CA ALA A 718 -31.04 30.43 -6.95
C ALA A 718 -32.02 30.65 -8.12
N GLY A 719 -33.33 30.49 -7.87
CA GLY A 719 -34.39 30.76 -8.85
C GLY A 719 -34.66 32.25 -9.11
N ARG A 720 -34.32 33.14 -8.16
CA ARG A 720 -34.44 34.60 -8.33
C ARG A 720 -33.17 35.15 -8.97
N ARG A 721 -33.32 35.97 -10.02
CA ARG A 721 -32.20 36.55 -10.79
C ARG A 721 -31.09 37.14 -9.90
N PRO A 722 -29.85 36.68 -10.02
CA PRO A 722 -28.68 37.48 -9.65
C PRO A 722 -28.00 38.04 -10.90
N SER A 723 -27.26 39.14 -10.73
CA SER A 723 -26.39 39.70 -11.77
C SER A 723 -25.20 38.77 -12.09
N THR A 724 -24.44 39.12 -13.13
CA THR A 724 -23.37 38.31 -13.77
C THR A 724 -22.25 37.84 -12.82
N TRP A 725 -22.14 38.40 -11.61
CA TRP A 725 -21.17 38.02 -10.58
C TRP A 725 -21.51 36.73 -9.79
N SER A 726 -22.71 36.14 -9.91
CA SER A 726 -23.20 35.17 -8.90
C SER A 726 -23.19 33.67 -9.28
N ARG A 727 -22.89 33.28 -10.54
CA ARG A 727 -22.87 31.84 -10.94
C ARG A 727 -21.93 31.01 -10.05
N LYS A 728 -20.67 31.42 -9.91
CA LYS A 728 -19.66 30.68 -9.12
C LYS A 728 -20.03 30.59 -7.62
N THR A 729 -20.60 31.64 -7.05
CA THR A 729 -20.94 31.74 -5.63
C THR A 729 -22.19 30.93 -5.27
N THR A 730 -23.21 30.95 -6.13
CA THR A 730 -24.45 30.18 -5.93
C THR A 730 -24.17 28.67 -6.02
N SER A 731 -23.42 28.21 -7.02
CA SER A 731 -23.02 26.80 -7.10
C SER A 731 -22.19 26.36 -5.89
N ARG A 732 -21.25 27.18 -5.39
CA ARG A 732 -20.50 26.89 -4.14
C ARG A 732 -21.44 26.69 -2.94
N ARG A 733 -22.49 27.51 -2.79
CA ARG A 733 -23.49 27.36 -1.72
C ARG A 733 -24.32 26.09 -1.87
N VAL A 734 -24.82 25.78 -3.07
CA VAL A 734 -25.59 24.54 -3.32
C VAL A 734 -24.75 23.29 -3.05
N ILE A 735 -23.50 23.26 -3.52
CA ILE A 735 -22.56 22.14 -3.30
C ILE A 735 -22.26 21.96 -1.80
N SER A 736 -22.10 23.06 -1.05
CA SER A 736 -21.93 23.01 0.41
C SER A 736 -23.17 22.43 1.11
N VAL A 737 -24.39 22.81 0.71
CA VAL A 737 -25.62 22.25 1.27
C VAL A 737 -25.77 20.77 0.92
N ILE A 738 -25.42 20.34 -0.31
CA ILE A 738 -25.44 18.92 -0.67
C ILE A 738 -24.43 18.15 0.19
N LYS A 739 -23.18 18.60 0.31
CA LYS A 739 -22.18 17.97 1.20
C LYS A 739 -22.58 17.93 2.68
N GLN A 740 -23.49 18.81 3.14
CA GLN A 740 -24.04 18.82 4.50
C GLN A 740 -25.39 18.08 4.66
N THR A 741 -25.96 17.55 3.57
CA THR A 741 -27.25 16.85 3.58
C THR A 741 -27.19 15.43 3.02
N LEU A 742 -26.11 15.05 2.35
CA LEU A 742 -25.71 13.65 2.18
C LEU A 742 -25.53 13.00 3.57
N PRO A 743 -26.08 11.81 3.82
CA PRO A 743 -25.98 11.13 5.12
C PRO A 743 -24.59 10.54 5.39
N ASP A 744 -24.15 10.60 6.65
CA ASP A 744 -22.89 10.00 7.13
C ASP A 744 -22.96 8.45 7.26
N LYS A 745 -24.15 7.86 7.08
CA LYS A 745 -24.40 6.41 7.08
C LYS A 745 -24.93 5.96 5.71
N SER A 746 -24.74 4.68 5.39
CA SER A 746 -25.10 4.04 4.10
C SER A 746 -26.41 4.54 3.48
N TYR A 747 -26.33 5.01 2.23
CA TYR A 747 -27.46 5.35 1.36
C TYR A 747 -28.37 4.15 1.04
N PHE A 748 -27.82 2.94 1.17
CA PHE A 748 -28.49 1.68 0.84
C PHE A 748 -29.27 1.18 2.06
N PRO A 749 -30.62 1.02 1.97
CA PRO A 749 -31.43 0.60 3.11
C PRO A 749 -31.31 -0.91 3.36
N ALA A 750 -31.22 -1.30 4.64
CA ALA A 750 -31.05 -2.69 5.06
C ALA A 750 -32.19 -3.63 4.63
N SER A 751 -33.43 -3.12 4.50
CA SER A 751 -34.54 -3.85 3.88
C SER A 751 -35.09 -3.08 2.68
N LYS A 752 -35.29 -3.80 1.57
CA LYS A 752 -35.56 -3.24 0.23
C LYS A 752 -37.07 -3.05 -0.03
N THR A 753 -37.82 -2.69 1.01
CA THR A 753 -39.27 -2.40 0.92
C THR A 753 -39.53 -1.09 0.16
N ASP A 754 -40.73 -0.91 -0.38
CA ASP A 754 -41.02 0.23 -1.24
C ASP A 754 -41.08 1.56 -0.44
N GLU A 755 -41.33 1.51 0.87
CA GLU A 755 -41.23 2.64 1.81
C GLU A 755 -39.78 3.05 2.03
N ASN A 756 -38.92 2.09 2.40
CA ASN A 756 -37.51 2.34 2.72
C ASN A 756 -36.72 2.77 1.47
N LEU A 757 -37.08 2.25 0.30
CA LEU A 757 -36.58 2.71 -1.00
C LEU A 757 -37.11 4.09 -1.36
N SER A 758 -38.36 4.44 -1.02
CA SER A 758 -38.86 5.80 -1.20
C SER A 758 -38.17 6.81 -0.26
N GLU A 759 -37.75 6.39 0.92
CA GLU A 759 -37.01 7.22 1.88
C GLU A 759 -35.53 7.39 1.51
N SER A 760 -34.87 6.35 0.95
CA SER A 760 -33.46 6.45 0.54
C SER A 760 -33.22 7.50 -0.55
N ILE A 761 -34.19 7.75 -1.44
CA ILE A 761 -34.13 8.83 -2.45
C ILE A 761 -34.74 10.16 -1.97
N ASN A 762 -34.94 10.37 -0.67
CA ASN A 762 -35.60 11.55 -0.10
C ASN A 762 -34.64 12.70 0.30
N TYR A 763 -33.56 12.89 -0.48
CA TYR A 763 -32.51 13.91 -0.24
C TYR A 763 -32.42 14.94 -1.39
N PRO A 764 -31.86 16.14 -1.16
CA PRO A 764 -31.83 17.22 -2.15
C PRO A 764 -31.15 16.88 -3.48
N LEU A 765 -30.10 16.03 -3.48
CA LEU A 765 -29.43 15.60 -4.71
C LEU A 765 -30.42 14.87 -5.64
N PHE A 766 -31.22 13.96 -5.07
CA PHE A 766 -32.26 13.22 -5.79
C PHE A 766 -33.44 14.09 -6.25
N ALA A 767 -33.61 15.30 -5.72
CA ALA A 767 -34.59 16.25 -6.26
C ALA A 767 -34.12 16.80 -7.63
N ALA A 768 -32.83 17.05 -7.81
CA ALA A 768 -32.28 17.45 -9.10
C ALA A 768 -32.37 16.31 -10.14
N TYR A 769 -32.14 15.06 -9.72
CA TYR A 769 -32.28 13.90 -10.60
C TYR A 769 -33.74 13.59 -11.00
N ARG A 770 -34.72 13.81 -10.11
CA ARG A 770 -36.16 13.76 -10.49
C ARG A 770 -36.46 14.72 -11.65
N LEU A 771 -35.98 15.96 -11.55
CA LEU A 771 -36.22 16.99 -12.56
C LEU A 771 -35.51 16.68 -13.90
N LEU A 772 -34.30 16.12 -13.86
CA LEU A 772 -33.60 15.64 -15.07
C LEU A 772 -34.36 14.47 -15.72
N TYR A 773 -34.89 13.54 -14.92
CA TYR A 773 -35.64 12.36 -15.36
C TYR A 773 -37.03 12.69 -15.96
N GLN A 774 -37.62 13.81 -15.55
CA GLN A 774 -38.92 14.32 -16.03
C GLN A 774 -38.85 15.06 -17.38
N GLN A 775 -37.65 15.43 -17.85
CA GLN A 775 -37.41 15.99 -19.20
C GLN A 775 -38.18 17.29 -19.54
N GLU A 776 -38.45 18.18 -18.57
CA GLU A 776 -38.96 19.54 -18.88
C GLU A 776 -37.89 20.37 -19.65
N GLU A 777 -38.12 20.54 -20.95
CA GLU A 777 -37.15 21.06 -21.92
C GLU A 777 -36.69 22.51 -21.64
N SER A 778 -37.59 23.32 -21.06
CA SER A 778 -37.33 24.71 -20.63
C SER A 778 -36.26 24.83 -19.53
N CYS A 779 -36.16 23.81 -18.67
CA CYS A 779 -35.30 23.81 -17.48
C CYS A 779 -34.05 22.94 -17.65
N LYS A 780 -34.13 21.89 -18.50
CA LYS A 780 -33.10 20.87 -18.72
C LYS A 780 -31.68 21.44 -18.77
N LYS A 781 -31.39 22.41 -19.65
CA LYS A 781 -30.05 23.01 -19.81
C LYS A 781 -29.50 23.68 -18.54
N ARG A 782 -30.36 24.26 -17.69
CA ARG A 782 -29.93 24.95 -16.44
C ARG A 782 -29.68 23.96 -15.30
N ILE A 783 -30.51 22.93 -15.20
CA ILE A 783 -30.37 21.86 -14.21
C ILE A 783 -29.15 21.00 -14.54
N LEU A 784 -28.93 20.69 -15.82
CA LEU A 784 -27.77 19.96 -16.30
C LEU A 784 -26.45 20.68 -15.97
N ALA A 785 -26.35 21.97 -16.27
CA ALA A 785 -25.18 22.78 -15.90
C ALA A 785 -24.95 22.89 -14.38
N LEU A 786 -26.00 22.74 -13.55
CA LEU A 786 -25.86 22.65 -12.10
C LEU A 786 -25.38 21.26 -11.66
N LEU A 787 -25.89 20.19 -12.27
CA LEU A 787 -25.49 18.80 -11.99
C LEU A 787 -24.04 18.53 -12.40
N VAL A 788 -23.61 19.01 -13.57
CA VAL A 788 -22.20 18.99 -14.00
C VAL A 788 -21.29 19.68 -12.97
N ALA A 789 -21.69 20.86 -12.48
CA ALA A 789 -20.96 21.57 -11.42
C ALA A 789 -21.00 20.89 -10.04
N ILE A 790 -21.93 19.94 -9.82
CA ILE A 790 -22.01 19.10 -8.61
C ILE A 790 -21.11 17.88 -8.76
N VAL A 791 -21.25 17.10 -9.84
CA VAL A 791 -20.47 15.87 -10.11
C VAL A 791 -18.97 16.15 -10.13
N THR A 792 -18.56 17.23 -10.81
CA THR A 792 -17.15 17.70 -10.85
C THR A 792 -16.57 18.12 -9.49
N ARG A 793 -17.35 18.13 -8.39
CA ARG A 793 -16.90 18.48 -7.02
C ARG A 793 -17.42 17.57 -5.91
N ILE A 794 -18.22 16.56 -6.25
CA ILE A 794 -18.82 15.57 -5.35
C ILE A 794 -18.70 14.22 -6.06
N ASN A 795 -17.59 13.51 -5.83
CA ASN A 795 -17.26 12.26 -6.52
C ASN A 795 -18.38 11.21 -6.41
N VAL A 796 -19.13 11.19 -5.30
CA VAL A 796 -20.25 10.25 -5.10
C VAL A 796 -21.51 10.57 -5.90
N ALA A 797 -21.57 11.71 -6.60
CA ALA A 797 -22.81 12.16 -7.23
C ALA A 797 -23.16 11.36 -8.50
N GLY A 798 -22.18 10.92 -9.28
CA GLY A 798 -22.42 10.20 -10.53
C GLY A 798 -23.15 8.86 -10.31
N TYR A 799 -22.57 7.95 -9.53
CA TYR A 799 -23.20 6.67 -9.20
C TYR A 799 -24.47 6.80 -8.35
N MET A 800 -24.66 7.93 -7.65
CA MET A 800 -25.94 8.27 -7.01
C MET A 800 -27.06 8.53 -8.03
N LEU A 801 -26.77 8.93 -9.27
CA LEU A 801 -27.76 8.93 -10.35
C LEU A 801 -28.12 7.51 -10.78
N LEU A 802 -27.16 6.59 -10.91
CA LEU A 802 -27.44 5.18 -11.23
C LEU A 802 -28.36 4.53 -10.17
N PHE A 803 -28.07 4.76 -8.88
CA PHE A 803 -28.94 4.36 -7.77
C PHE A 803 -30.34 4.98 -7.88
N PHE A 804 -30.42 6.29 -8.15
CA PHE A 804 -31.70 6.98 -8.34
C PHE A 804 -32.52 6.39 -9.48
N LEU A 805 -31.92 6.11 -10.64
CA LEU A 805 -32.60 5.54 -11.80
C LEU A 805 -33.21 4.17 -11.47
N LYS A 806 -32.46 3.31 -10.78
CA LYS A 806 -32.96 2.00 -10.32
C LYS A 806 -34.12 2.15 -9.33
N VAL A 807 -33.94 2.93 -8.27
CA VAL A 807 -34.95 3.09 -7.22
C VAL A 807 -36.21 3.77 -7.75
N HIS A 808 -36.07 4.83 -8.54
CA HIS A 808 -37.21 5.56 -9.09
C HIS A 808 -37.96 4.73 -10.15
N GLY A 809 -37.26 3.98 -11.02
CA GLY A 809 -37.88 3.05 -11.97
C GLY A 809 -38.71 1.98 -11.28
N LYS A 810 -38.18 1.33 -10.22
CA LYS A 810 -38.92 0.33 -9.42
C LYS A 810 -40.19 0.91 -8.79
N LEU A 811 -40.08 2.10 -8.17
CA LEU A 811 -41.21 2.74 -7.47
C LEU A 811 -42.29 3.29 -8.41
N GLN A 812 -41.95 3.65 -9.65
CA GLN A 812 -42.93 4.07 -10.67
C GLN A 812 -43.58 2.86 -11.36
N SER A 813 -42.83 1.80 -11.64
CA SER A 813 -43.35 0.60 -12.32
C SER A 813 -44.49 -0.09 -11.56
N ARG A 814 -44.52 0.03 -10.22
CA ARG A 814 -45.62 -0.49 -9.37
C ARG A 814 -46.82 0.46 -9.21
N ARG A 815 -46.81 1.64 -9.84
CA ARG A 815 -47.90 2.64 -9.73
C ARG A 815 -48.74 2.80 -11.01
N LYS A 816 -48.43 2.07 -12.08
CA LYS A 816 -49.17 2.07 -13.35
C LYS A 816 -49.21 0.67 -13.94
N GLU A 817 -50.29 -0.06 -13.70
CA GLU A 817 -50.45 -1.45 -14.18
C GLU A 817 -50.68 -1.55 -15.70
N ASN A 818 -51.08 -0.46 -16.37
CA ASN A 818 -51.41 -0.40 -17.81
C ASN A 818 -50.55 0.59 -18.62
N ALA A 819 -49.23 0.63 -18.39
CA ALA A 819 -48.30 1.33 -19.28
C ALA A 819 -46.94 0.61 -19.34
N GLY A 820 -46.41 0.41 -20.56
CA GLY A 820 -45.20 -0.38 -20.78
C GLY A 820 -43.96 0.14 -20.06
N SER A 821 -43.24 -0.77 -19.40
CA SER A 821 -41.86 -0.66 -18.86
C SER A 821 -41.35 0.77 -18.61
N THR A 822 -41.64 1.33 -17.44
CA THR A 822 -40.98 2.57 -16.98
C THR A 822 -39.61 2.26 -16.37
N ALA A 823 -38.72 1.78 -17.25
CA ALA A 823 -37.42 1.21 -16.95
C ALA A 823 -36.41 2.19 -16.33
N PHE A 824 -35.26 1.64 -15.93
CA PHE A 824 -34.04 2.37 -15.63
C PHE A 824 -33.64 3.19 -16.88
N LYS A 825 -33.89 4.50 -16.89
CA LYS A 825 -33.59 5.33 -18.07
C LYS A 825 -32.10 5.62 -18.22
N ALA A 826 -31.34 4.71 -18.81
CA ALA A 826 -29.91 4.90 -19.11
C ALA A 826 -29.61 6.22 -19.87
N SER A 827 -30.50 6.64 -20.77
CA SER A 827 -30.39 7.92 -21.50
C SER A 827 -30.42 9.18 -20.61
N VAL A 828 -30.90 9.09 -19.36
CA VAL A 828 -30.83 10.20 -18.39
C VAL A 828 -29.43 10.31 -17.77
N TYR A 829 -28.69 9.20 -17.68
CA TYR A 829 -27.30 9.17 -17.26
C TYR A 829 -26.35 9.56 -18.42
N GLY A 830 -26.60 9.04 -19.63
CA GLY A 830 -25.88 9.46 -20.85
C GLY A 830 -25.89 10.99 -21.04
N VAL A 831 -27.08 11.60 -21.01
CA VAL A 831 -27.25 13.07 -21.10
C VAL A 831 -26.48 13.85 -20.02
N LEU A 832 -26.16 13.24 -18.87
CA LEU A 832 -25.28 13.86 -17.86
C LEU A 832 -23.79 13.70 -18.22
N CYS A 833 -23.38 12.53 -18.71
CA CYS A 833 -22.01 12.25 -19.17
C CYS A 833 -21.64 13.13 -20.37
N ASP A 834 -22.50 13.18 -21.40
CA ASP A 834 -22.35 14.02 -22.60
C ASP A 834 -22.12 15.52 -22.26
N ALA A 835 -22.58 15.95 -21.09
CA ALA A 835 -22.54 17.33 -20.62
C ALA A 835 -21.38 17.64 -19.65
N LEU A 836 -20.53 16.68 -19.29
CA LEU A 836 -19.41 16.91 -18.36
C LEU A 836 -18.26 17.73 -18.96
N GLU A 837 -18.20 17.89 -20.29
CA GLU A 837 -17.16 18.63 -21.03
C GLU A 837 -15.71 18.13 -20.74
N SER A 838 -15.55 16.90 -20.22
CA SER A 838 -14.25 16.22 -20.08
C SER A 838 -13.93 15.35 -21.30
N VAL A 839 -12.71 14.81 -21.34
CA VAL A 839 -12.22 13.90 -22.39
C VAL A 839 -12.76 12.47 -22.19
N ASP A 840 -13.50 12.23 -21.11
CA ASP A 840 -14.02 10.93 -20.69
C ASP A 840 -15.24 10.55 -21.56
N SER A 841 -15.29 9.33 -22.09
CA SER A 841 -16.49 8.79 -22.75
C SER A 841 -17.60 8.44 -21.73
N VAL A 842 -18.79 8.08 -22.24
CA VAL A 842 -19.86 7.51 -21.39
C VAL A 842 -19.38 6.20 -20.72
N ASP A 843 -18.52 5.44 -21.41
CA ASP A 843 -17.96 4.18 -20.93
C ASP A 843 -16.96 4.42 -19.79
N ASP A 844 -16.04 5.37 -19.96
CA ASP A 844 -15.12 5.83 -18.91
C ASP A 844 -15.87 6.34 -17.67
N CYS A 845 -16.99 7.04 -17.88
CA CYS A 845 -17.86 7.50 -16.80
C CYS A 845 -18.48 6.31 -16.04
N ILE A 846 -18.92 5.26 -16.74
CA ILE A 846 -19.49 4.05 -16.13
C ILE A 846 -18.43 3.30 -15.33
N GLU A 847 -17.24 3.06 -15.87
CA GLU A 847 -16.17 2.37 -15.13
C GLU A 847 -15.77 3.14 -13.86
N LYS A 848 -15.63 4.47 -13.97
CA LYS A 848 -15.31 5.40 -12.88
C LYS A 848 -16.37 5.41 -11.78
N ASP A 849 -17.65 5.49 -12.14
CA ASP A 849 -18.75 5.49 -11.17
C ASP A 849 -18.98 4.11 -10.53
N LEU A 850 -18.80 3.01 -11.27
CA LEU A 850 -18.89 1.65 -10.70
C LEU A 850 -17.73 1.34 -9.75
N ASN A 851 -16.51 1.77 -10.09
CA ASN A 851 -15.31 1.69 -9.23
C ASN A 851 -15.48 2.49 -7.92
N LEU A 852 -16.10 3.68 -7.98
CA LEU A 852 -16.45 4.45 -6.80
C LEU A 852 -17.60 3.83 -5.99
N LEU A 853 -18.61 3.27 -6.67
CA LEU A 853 -19.76 2.62 -6.04
C LEU A 853 -19.36 1.36 -5.27
N GLU A 854 -18.50 0.50 -5.84
CA GLU A 854 -17.94 -0.69 -5.19
C GLU A 854 -17.28 -0.29 -3.87
N LYS A 855 -16.25 0.58 -3.94
CA LYS A 855 -15.48 1.06 -2.79
C LYS A 855 -16.29 1.77 -1.70
N HIS A 856 -17.43 2.36 -2.05
CA HIS A 856 -18.32 3.01 -1.10
C HIS A 856 -19.42 2.09 -0.55
N ASN A 857 -19.93 1.13 -1.34
CA ASN A 857 -20.93 0.14 -0.90
C ASN A 857 -21.06 -1.04 -1.88
N THR A 858 -20.28 -2.10 -1.64
CA THR A 858 -20.30 -3.37 -2.39
C THR A 858 -21.71 -3.98 -2.53
N GLN A 859 -22.53 -3.94 -1.48
CA GLN A 859 -23.89 -4.50 -1.51
C GLN A 859 -24.86 -3.67 -2.37
N MET A 860 -24.58 -2.38 -2.55
CA MET A 860 -25.30 -1.51 -3.48
C MET A 860 -24.78 -1.64 -4.91
N PHE A 861 -23.47 -1.85 -5.10
CA PHE A 861 -22.85 -2.22 -6.38
C PHE A 861 -23.47 -3.50 -6.94
N LEU A 862 -23.37 -4.62 -6.22
CA LEU A 862 -23.91 -5.92 -6.62
C LEU A 862 -25.42 -5.87 -6.86
N TRP A 863 -26.15 -5.04 -6.10
CA TRP A 863 -27.58 -4.85 -6.35
C TRP A 863 -27.86 -4.08 -7.64
N ILE A 864 -27.10 -3.04 -7.98
CA ILE A 864 -27.31 -2.23 -9.20
C ILE A 864 -26.85 -2.96 -10.47
N LEU A 865 -25.79 -3.77 -10.36
CA LEU A 865 -25.07 -4.34 -11.49
C LEU A 865 -25.93 -5.04 -12.58
N PRO A 866 -26.98 -5.83 -12.27
CA PRO A 866 -27.80 -6.48 -13.29
C PRO A 866 -28.62 -5.51 -14.15
N ASP A 867 -28.92 -4.30 -13.67
CA ASP A 867 -29.53 -3.26 -14.51
C ASP A 867 -28.49 -2.61 -15.42
N MET A 868 -27.23 -2.48 -14.98
CA MET A 868 -26.16 -1.94 -15.82
C MET A 868 -25.90 -2.83 -17.03
N TYR A 869 -25.74 -4.14 -16.84
CA TYR A 869 -25.56 -5.10 -17.94
C TYR A 869 -26.76 -5.15 -18.91
N ARG A 870 -27.98 -4.86 -18.42
CA ARG A 870 -29.18 -4.82 -19.27
C ARG A 870 -29.28 -3.53 -20.10
N GLU A 871 -29.05 -2.37 -19.48
CA GLU A 871 -29.36 -1.06 -20.07
C GLU A 871 -28.15 -0.43 -20.77
N PHE A 872 -26.91 -0.82 -20.40
CA PHE A 872 -25.65 -0.40 -21.01
C PHE A 872 -24.89 -1.59 -21.61
N LYS A 873 -25.59 -2.52 -22.28
CA LYS A 873 -25.00 -3.78 -22.78
C LYS A 873 -23.69 -3.56 -23.57
N GLN A 874 -23.64 -2.55 -24.44
CA GLN A 874 -22.45 -2.29 -25.28
C GLN A 874 -21.20 -1.90 -24.46
N THR A 875 -21.38 -1.18 -23.35
CA THR A 875 -20.30 -0.77 -22.44
C THR A 875 -19.85 -1.90 -21.50
N MET A 876 -20.82 -2.71 -21.07
CA MET A 876 -20.69 -3.61 -19.92
C MET A 876 -20.29 -5.03 -20.33
N LEU A 877 -20.80 -5.50 -21.47
CA LEU A 877 -20.50 -6.83 -21.99
C LEU A 877 -19.00 -6.93 -22.30
N ASN A 878 -18.37 -8.01 -21.87
CA ASN A 878 -16.92 -8.24 -22.00
C ASN A 878 -16.03 -7.21 -21.28
N ASN A 879 -16.59 -6.30 -20.47
CA ASN A 879 -15.82 -5.22 -19.85
C ASN A 879 -14.88 -5.75 -18.75
N THR A 880 -13.60 -5.85 -19.07
CA THR A 880 -12.61 -6.47 -18.18
C THR A 880 -12.40 -5.71 -16.86
N THR A 881 -12.61 -4.38 -16.85
CA THR A 881 -12.52 -3.57 -15.62
C THR A 881 -13.67 -3.87 -14.67
N VAL A 882 -14.91 -3.86 -15.18
CA VAL A 882 -16.11 -4.12 -14.37
C VAL A 882 -16.17 -5.59 -13.94
N LEU A 883 -15.71 -6.52 -14.78
CA LEU A 883 -15.56 -7.93 -14.39
C LEU A 883 -14.54 -8.10 -13.26
N ARG A 884 -13.42 -7.37 -13.27
CA ARG A 884 -12.45 -7.38 -12.16
C ARG A 884 -13.04 -6.81 -10.88
N LEU A 885 -13.74 -5.67 -10.96
CA LEU A 885 -14.45 -5.07 -9.81
C LEU A 885 -15.48 -6.06 -9.23
N LEU A 886 -16.17 -6.82 -10.08
CA LEU A 886 -17.12 -7.85 -9.65
C LEU A 886 -16.44 -8.99 -8.89
N VAL A 887 -15.42 -9.64 -9.47
CA VAL A 887 -14.83 -10.83 -8.84
C VAL A 887 -13.98 -10.49 -7.60
N GLY A 888 -13.40 -9.29 -7.54
CA GLY A 888 -12.66 -8.80 -6.37
C GLY A 888 -13.54 -8.40 -5.17
N CYS A 889 -14.87 -8.32 -5.33
CA CYS A 889 -15.79 -7.82 -4.30
C CYS A 889 -16.87 -8.80 -3.85
N ILE A 890 -16.95 -10.01 -4.42
CA ILE A 890 -17.97 -11.03 -4.10
C ILE A 890 -17.48 -12.07 -3.09
N ASP A 891 -18.44 -12.67 -2.39
CA ASP A 891 -18.25 -13.93 -1.67
C ASP A 891 -18.90 -15.12 -2.40
N ALA A 892 -18.78 -16.32 -1.84
CA ALA A 892 -19.36 -17.53 -2.43
C ALA A 892 -20.91 -17.53 -2.51
N SER A 893 -21.60 -16.77 -1.64
CA SER A 893 -23.05 -16.63 -1.70
C SER A 893 -23.47 -15.67 -2.81
N ASN A 894 -22.76 -14.56 -2.97
CA ASN A 894 -22.98 -13.58 -4.04
C ASN A 894 -22.65 -14.21 -5.42
N LEU A 895 -21.57 -14.99 -5.51
CA LEU A 895 -21.23 -15.79 -6.69
C LEU A 895 -22.36 -16.76 -7.05
N GLY A 896 -22.97 -17.44 -6.06
CA GLY A 896 -24.14 -18.29 -6.25
C GLY A 896 -25.34 -17.52 -6.85
N ASP A 897 -25.72 -16.39 -6.26
CA ASP A 897 -26.81 -15.53 -6.77
C ASP A 897 -26.57 -15.03 -8.21
N ILE A 898 -25.31 -14.76 -8.57
CA ILE A 898 -24.90 -14.37 -9.93
C ILE A 898 -25.03 -15.55 -10.89
N ILE A 899 -24.54 -16.73 -10.52
CA ILE A 899 -24.67 -17.97 -11.32
C ILE A 899 -26.15 -18.34 -11.52
N TYR A 900 -26.99 -18.21 -10.49
CA TYR A 900 -28.44 -18.39 -10.61
C TYR A 900 -29.07 -17.35 -11.56
N SER A 901 -28.55 -16.12 -11.60
CA SER A 901 -29.03 -15.08 -12.51
C SER A 901 -28.63 -15.35 -13.97
N ILE A 902 -27.42 -15.86 -14.21
CA ILE A 902 -26.92 -16.20 -15.55
C ILE A 902 -27.69 -17.40 -16.12
N THR A 903 -27.75 -18.52 -15.39
CA THR A 903 -28.46 -19.75 -15.80
C THR A 903 -29.97 -19.53 -16.02
N GLN A 904 -30.58 -18.58 -15.32
CA GLN A 904 -31.97 -18.15 -15.55
C GLN A 904 -32.15 -17.20 -16.77
N GLY A 905 -31.06 -16.84 -17.46
CA GLY A 905 -31.06 -15.93 -18.61
C GLY A 905 -31.33 -14.46 -18.25
N LYS A 906 -31.11 -14.06 -16.99
CA LYS A 906 -31.38 -12.70 -16.47
C LYS A 906 -30.16 -11.78 -16.52
N LEU A 907 -28.97 -12.35 -16.65
CA LEU A 907 -27.68 -11.66 -16.65
C LEU A 907 -26.77 -12.34 -17.67
N ILE A 908 -26.07 -11.54 -18.47
CA ILE A 908 -25.00 -11.99 -19.37
C ILE A 908 -23.84 -11.04 -19.11
N LEU A 909 -22.70 -11.58 -18.67
CA LEU A 909 -21.50 -10.82 -18.31
C LEU A 909 -20.55 -10.66 -19.50
N PHE A 910 -20.47 -11.70 -20.33
CA PHE A 910 -19.59 -11.79 -21.49
C PHE A 910 -20.16 -12.77 -22.52
N ASP A 911 -19.61 -12.77 -23.72
CA ASP A 911 -20.00 -13.62 -24.85
C ASP A 911 -18.79 -14.31 -25.52
N GLU A 912 -19.05 -15.01 -26.61
CA GLU A 912 -18.08 -15.80 -27.37
C GLU A 912 -16.98 -14.95 -28.04
N ASP A 913 -17.25 -13.67 -28.36
CA ASP A 913 -16.27 -12.81 -29.03
C ASP A 913 -15.22 -12.25 -28.04
N GLY A 914 -15.63 -11.92 -26.81
CA GLY A 914 -14.74 -11.31 -25.80
C GLY A 914 -14.04 -12.28 -24.84
N ILE A 915 -14.50 -13.53 -24.73
CA ILE A 915 -14.06 -14.47 -23.69
C ILE A 915 -12.52 -14.67 -23.64
N VAL A 916 -11.85 -14.70 -24.78
CA VAL A 916 -10.40 -14.97 -24.86
C VAL A 916 -9.58 -13.84 -24.20
N GLU A 917 -9.99 -12.58 -24.36
CA GLU A 917 -9.29 -11.45 -23.73
C GLU A 917 -9.52 -11.42 -22.20
N ILE A 918 -10.75 -11.73 -21.78
CA ILE A 918 -11.14 -11.82 -20.36
C ILE A 918 -10.32 -12.91 -19.66
N LEU A 919 -10.22 -14.09 -20.27
CA LEU A 919 -9.46 -15.21 -19.71
C LEU A 919 -7.97 -14.87 -19.62
N ARG A 920 -7.35 -14.30 -20.67
CA ARG A 920 -5.95 -13.86 -20.64
C ARG A 920 -5.68 -12.83 -19.54
N LYS A 921 -6.53 -11.81 -19.40
CA LYS A 921 -6.41 -10.81 -18.31
C LYS A 921 -6.63 -11.42 -16.92
N SER A 922 -7.52 -12.42 -16.80
CA SER A 922 -7.80 -13.06 -15.51
C SER A 922 -6.60 -13.83 -14.93
N LEU A 923 -5.60 -14.19 -15.73
CA LEU A 923 -4.38 -14.83 -15.24
C LEU A 923 -3.56 -13.95 -14.28
N GLU A 924 -3.76 -12.62 -14.31
CA GLU A 924 -3.16 -11.65 -13.38
C GLU A 924 -3.98 -11.41 -12.10
N TYR A 925 -5.08 -12.14 -11.89
CA TYR A 925 -6.03 -11.91 -10.79
C TYR A 925 -5.72 -12.81 -9.58
N GLU A 926 -6.21 -12.47 -8.39
CA GLU A 926 -6.02 -13.29 -7.18
C GLU A 926 -6.73 -14.66 -7.31
N THR A 927 -6.23 -15.70 -6.61
CA THR A 927 -6.77 -17.09 -6.66
C THR A 927 -8.29 -17.18 -6.64
N PHE A 928 -8.96 -16.46 -5.73
CA PHE A 928 -10.43 -16.49 -5.64
C PHE A 928 -11.09 -15.77 -6.83
N GLU A 929 -10.53 -14.65 -7.28
CA GLU A 929 -10.99 -13.92 -8.46
C GLU A 929 -10.95 -14.82 -9.71
N GLN A 930 -9.88 -15.60 -9.90
CA GLN A 930 -9.76 -16.57 -10.99
C GLN A 930 -10.81 -17.69 -10.89
N VAL A 931 -10.98 -18.28 -9.69
CA VAL A 931 -12.00 -19.32 -9.47
C VAL A 931 -13.41 -18.78 -9.75
N CYS A 932 -13.70 -17.52 -9.39
CA CYS A 932 -14.95 -16.86 -9.74
C CYS A 932 -15.12 -16.74 -11.27
N ILE A 933 -14.13 -16.20 -12.00
CA ILE A 933 -14.20 -16.11 -13.47
C ILE A 933 -14.48 -17.48 -14.08
N TRP A 934 -13.73 -18.53 -13.71
CA TRP A 934 -13.91 -19.86 -14.28
C TRP A 934 -15.25 -20.53 -13.96
N GLN A 935 -15.87 -20.24 -12.80
CA GLN A 935 -17.24 -20.67 -12.51
C GLN A 935 -18.29 -19.85 -13.28
N LEU A 936 -18.05 -18.55 -13.46
CA LEU A 936 -18.93 -17.70 -14.28
C LEU A 936 -18.90 -18.10 -15.75
N VAL A 937 -17.75 -18.54 -16.28
CA VAL A 937 -17.63 -19.04 -17.67
C VAL A 937 -18.44 -20.33 -17.85
N GLN A 938 -18.32 -21.29 -16.93
CA GLN A 938 -19.15 -22.49 -16.91
C GLN A 938 -20.65 -22.14 -16.82
N ALA A 939 -21.03 -21.14 -16.02
CA ALA A 939 -22.43 -20.73 -15.87
C ALA A 939 -23.05 -20.07 -17.12
N HIS A 940 -22.24 -19.62 -18.10
CA HIS A 940 -22.70 -19.10 -19.39
C HIS A 940 -22.80 -20.18 -20.49
N ASP A 941 -22.47 -21.45 -20.18
CA ASP A 941 -22.44 -22.57 -21.14
C ASP A 941 -21.57 -22.32 -22.40
N ILE A 942 -20.52 -21.49 -22.30
CA ILE A 942 -19.64 -21.14 -23.44
C ILE A 942 -18.82 -22.36 -23.88
N PRO A 943 -18.84 -22.75 -25.18
CA PRO A 943 -18.05 -23.88 -25.68
C PRO A 943 -16.55 -23.71 -25.47
N LEU A 944 -15.87 -24.81 -25.11
CA LEU A 944 -14.40 -24.82 -24.99
C LEU A 944 -13.72 -24.49 -26.34
N GLU A 945 -14.36 -24.81 -27.45
CA GLU A 945 -13.84 -24.52 -28.80
C GLU A 945 -13.55 -23.03 -29.02
N THR A 946 -14.26 -22.14 -28.33
CA THR A 946 -14.15 -20.67 -28.42
C THR A 946 -12.89 -20.11 -27.76
N PHE A 947 -12.33 -20.79 -26.75
CA PHE A 947 -11.18 -20.30 -25.98
C PHE A 947 -10.05 -21.33 -25.77
N GLN A 948 -10.12 -22.49 -26.43
CA GLN A 948 -9.07 -23.51 -26.43
C GLN A 948 -7.67 -22.97 -26.81
N GLU A 949 -7.59 -21.89 -27.60
CA GLU A 949 -6.31 -21.26 -27.96
C GLU A 949 -5.48 -20.75 -26.76
N VAL A 950 -6.09 -20.58 -25.58
CA VAL A 950 -5.37 -20.20 -24.35
C VAL A 950 -4.59 -21.39 -23.74
N ILE A 951 -4.91 -22.64 -24.10
CA ILE A 951 -4.30 -23.86 -23.51
C ILE A 951 -2.75 -23.90 -23.58
N PRO A 952 -2.08 -23.45 -24.67
CA PRO A 952 -0.62 -23.36 -24.72
C PRO A 952 -0.01 -22.28 -23.82
N GLU A 953 -0.76 -21.25 -23.42
CA GLU A 953 -0.29 -20.07 -22.67
C GLU A 953 -0.19 -20.33 -21.15
N LEU A 954 -0.78 -21.42 -20.64
CA LEU A 954 -0.95 -21.65 -19.21
C LEU A 954 0.22 -22.41 -18.55
N GLU A 955 1.24 -21.69 -18.08
CA GLU A 955 2.33 -22.26 -17.26
C GLU A 955 1.83 -23.00 -15.99
N SER A 956 2.41 -24.17 -15.70
CA SER A 956 1.97 -25.07 -14.62
C SER A 956 2.41 -24.62 -13.23
N GLY A 957 3.47 -23.81 -13.14
CA GLY A 957 3.91 -23.14 -11.91
C GLY A 957 3.17 -21.83 -11.58
N ALA A 958 2.39 -21.27 -12.52
CA ALA A 958 1.77 -19.95 -12.37
C ALA A 958 0.23 -19.94 -12.40
N HIS A 959 -0.40 -20.80 -13.21
CA HIS A 959 -1.84 -20.70 -13.52
C HIS A 959 -2.65 -21.90 -13.02
N ALA A 960 -2.48 -22.26 -11.75
CA ALA A 960 -3.04 -23.48 -11.15
C ALA A 960 -4.58 -23.53 -11.19
N GLU A 961 -5.23 -22.39 -10.99
CA GLU A 961 -6.68 -22.19 -11.00
C GLU A 961 -7.25 -22.42 -12.40
N ALA A 962 -6.66 -21.78 -13.42
CA ALA A 962 -7.05 -21.93 -14.82
C ALA A 962 -6.82 -23.36 -15.34
N LEU A 963 -5.67 -23.97 -15.02
CA LEU A 963 -5.39 -25.36 -15.38
C LEU A 963 -6.35 -26.34 -14.69
N THR A 964 -6.75 -26.08 -13.45
CA THR A 964 -7.76 -26.88 -12.75
C THR A 964 -9.14 -26.76 -13.41
N ALA A 965 -9.55 -25.55 -13.79
CA ALA A 965 -10.83 -25.33 -14.47
C ALA A 965 -10.87 -25.98 -15.86
N ILE A 966 -9.84 -25.76 -16.69
CA ILE A 966 -9.76 -26.36 -18.04
C ILE A 966 -9.62 -27.88 -17.96
N LEU A 967 -8.96 -28.45 -16.94
CA LEU A 967 -8.91 -29.90 -16.73
C LEU A 967 -10.32 -30.49 -16.51
N LEU A 968 -11.20 -29.78 -15.81
CA LEU A 968 -12.59 -30.22 -15.61
C LEU A 968 -13.42 -30.09 -16.90
N LEU A 969 -13.21 -29.03 -17.69
CA LEU A 969 -13.86 -28.86 -19.00
C LEU A 969 -13.41 -29.94 -20.00
N LEU A 970 -12.11 -30.20 -20.11
CA LEU A 970 -11.54 -31.24 -20.99
C LEU A 970 -12.02 -32.66 -20.62
N ARG A 971 -12.47 -32.89 -19.39
CA ARG A 971 -13.08 -34.16 -18.95
C ARG A 971 -14.55 -34.32 -19.38
N ALA A 972 -15.24 -33.24 -19.74
CA ALA A 972 -16.55 -33.31 -20.38
C ALA A 972 -16.44 -33.46 -21.91
N GLU A 973 -15.31 -33.04 -22.48
CA GLU A 973 -15.07 -33.02 -23.93
C GLU A 973 -14.42 -34.29 -24.49
N LYS A 974 -14.62 -34.49 -25.80
CA LYS A 974 -14.00 -35.60 -26.55
C LYS A 974 -12.70 -35.12 -27.21
N PRO A 975 -11.66 -35.96 -27.34
CA PRO A 975 -10.43 -35.56 -28.01
C PRO A 975 -10.70 -35.18 -29.48
N THR A 976 -10.24 -34.00 -29.87
CA THR A 976 -10.25 -33.48 -31.25
C THR A 976 -8.81 -33.24 -31.71
N THR A 977 -8.59 -33.16 -33.04
CA THR A 977 -7.27 -32.86 -33.61
C THR A 977 -6.68 -31.58 -33.04
N GLU A 978 -7.52 -30.56 -32.82
CA GLU A 978 -7.10 -29.25 -32.37
C GLU A 978 -6.81 -29.21 -30.87
N LEU A 979 -7.66 -29.80 -30.02
CA LEU A 979 -7.38 -29.91 -28.58
C LEU A 979 -6.11 -30.73 -28.32
N VAL A 980 -5.92 -31.86 -29.03
CA VAL A 980 -4.71 -32.68 -28.93
C VAL A 980 -3.47 -31.90 -29.41
N ARG A 981 -3.59 -31.12 -30.50
CA ARG A 981 -2.51 -30.24 -30.99
C ARG A 981 -2.15 -29.18 -29.95
N LEU A 982 -3.12 -28.48 -29.38
CA LEU A 982 -2.92 -27.39 -28.42
C LEU A 982 -2.32 -27.91 -27.09
N LEU A 983 -2.84 -29.01 -26.55
CA LEU A 983 -2.30 -29.66 -25.36
C LEU A 983 -0.84 -30.07 -25.53
N LEU A 984 -0.49 -30.67 -26.67
CA LEU A 984 0.89 -31.10 -26.96
C LEU A 984 1.80 -29.96 -27.45
N SER A 985 1.28 -28.74 -27.60
CA SER A 985 2.06 -27.51 -27.89
C SER A 985 2.51 -26.78 -26.63
N ARG A 986 2.03 -27.18 -25.44
CA ARG A 986 2.45 -26.63 -24.15
C ARG A 986 3.94 -26.88 -23.89
N GLU A 987 4.65 -25.87 -23.40
CA GLU A 987 6.06 -26.02 -23.01
C GLU A 987 6.19 -26.70 -21.64
N THR A 988 7.32 -27.38 -21.41
CA THR A 988 7.66 -28.02 -20.13
C THR A 988 8.76 -27.25 -19.42
N GLU A 989 8.42 -26.62 -18.29
CA GLU A 989 9.31 -25.76 -17.48
C GLU A 989 10.66 -26.40 -17.13
N THR A 990 10.74 -27.73 -17.07
CA THR A 990 12.00 -28.46 -16.93
C THR A 990 12.04 -29.68 -17.85
N LYS A 991 13.21 -29.98 -18.45
CA LYS A 991 13.43 -31.19 -19.28
C LYS A 991 13.38 -32.52 -18.50
N HIS A 992 12.97 -32.52 -17.24
CA HIS A 992 13.01 -33.68 -16.34
C HIS A 992 11.71 -33.92 -15.55
N ARG A 993 10.86 -32.89 -15.36
CA ARG A 993 9.46 -33.05 -14.93
C ARG A 993 8.54 -32.67 -16.10
N GLY A 994 7.85 -33.66 -16.66
CA GLY A 994 6.82 -33.44 -17.68
C GLY A 994 5.57 -32.79 -17.07
N ASP A 995 4.71 -32.24 -17.92
CA ASP A 995 3.52 -31.52 -17.49
C ASP A 995 2.46 -32.47 -16.87
N PRO A 996 2.12 -32.34 -15.56
CA PRO A 996 1.09 -33.16 -14.94
C PRO A 996 -0.31 -32.92 -15.52
N PHE A 997 -0.59 -31.73 -16.04
CA PHE A 997 -1.90 -31.40 -16.63
C PHE A 997 -2.11 -32.16 -17.93
N VAL A 998 -1.20 -32.04 -18.91
CA VAL A 998 -1.23 -32.83 -20.16
C VAL A 998 -1.30 -34.33 -19.87
N THR A 999 -0.47 -34.82 -18.95
CA THR A 999 -0.45 -36.22 -18.53
C THR A 999 -1.82 -36.68 -17.99
N SER A 1000 -2.50 -35.84 -17.21
CA SER A 1000 -3.81 -36.15 -16.61
C SER A 1000 -4.93 -36.16 -17.65
N VAL A 1001 -4.95 -35.21 -18.59
CA VAL A 1001 -5.95 -35.16 -19.68
C VAL A 1001 -5.80 -36.38 -20.59
N LEU A 1002 -4.57 -36.69 -21.04
CA LEU A 1002 -4.32 -37.85 -21.88
C LEU A 1002 -4.71 -39.15 -21.18
N ARG A 1003 -4.41 -39.30 -19.89
CA ARG A 1003 -4.76 -40.51 -19.11
C ARG A 1003 -6.27 -40.65 -18.90
N TYR A 1004 -7.02 -39.54 -18.85
CA TYR A 1004 -8.48 -39.57 -18.82
C TYR A 1004 -9.05 -40.01 -20.17
N TRP A 1005 -8.67 -39.35 -21.26
CA TRP A 1005 -9.17 -39.72 -22.60
C TRP A 1005 -8.75 -41.13 -23.04
N CYS A 1006 -7.63 -41.68 -22.56
CA CYS A 1006 -7.29 -43.10 -22.77
C CYS A 1006 -8.26 -44.10 -22.13
N GLN A 1007 -9.14 -43.69 -21.20
CA GLN A 1007 -10.12 -44.60 -20.58
C GLN A 1007 -11.41 -44.75 -21.41
N GLU A 1008 -11.75 -43.75 -22.22
CA GLU A 1008 -13.02 -43.70 -22.97
C GLU A 1008 -12.83 -43.58 -24.50
N PHE A 1009 -11.66 -43.13 -24.97
CA PHE A 1009 -11.40 -42.75 -26.36
C PHE A 1009 -10.01 -43.20 -26.87
N GLU A 1010 -9.47 -44.33 -26.36
CA GLU A 1010 -8.08 -44.76 -26.63
C GLU A 1010 -7.74 -44.82 -28.13
N GLU A 1011 -8.54 -45.54 -28.92
CA GLU A 1011 -8.33 -45.70 -30.37
C GLU A 1011 -8.25 -44.34 -31.08
N LYS A 1012 -9.26 -43.48 -30.88
CA LYS A 1012 -9.33 -42.14 -31.47
C LYS A 1012 -8.19 -41.22 -31.01
N LEU A 1013 -7.80 -41.29 -29.73
CA LEU A 1013 -6.67 -40.52 -29.23
C LEU A 1013 -5.35 -40.99 -29.86
N SER A 1014 -5.19 -42.29 -30.06
CA SER A 1014 -4.02 -42.85 -30.75
C SER A 1014 -3.96 -42.40 -32.21
N GLU A 1015 -5.08 -42.42 -32.95
CA GLU A 1015 -5.19 -41.93 -34.34
C GLU A 1015 -4.75 -40.45 -34.44
N LEU A 1016 -5.32 -39.59 -33.58
CA LEU A 1016 -5.06 -38.15 -33.60
C LEU A 1016 -3.60 -37.81 -33.29
N ILE A 1017 -2.99 -38.49 -32.31
CA ILE A 1017 -1.57 -38.31 -31.95
C ILE A 1017 -0.66 -38.90 -33.03
N ALA A 1018 -0.99 -40.07 -33.61
CA ALA A 1018 -0.25 -40.69 -34.69
C ALA A 1018 -0.22 -39.80 -35.93
N ALA A 1019 -1.36 -39.23 -36.32
CA ALA A 1019 -1.45 -38.26 -37.42
C ALA A 1019 -0.63 -37.00 -37.13
N LEU A 1020 -0.71 -36.45 -35.92
CA LEU A 1020 0.06 -35.27 -35.51
C LEU A 1020 1.58 -35.54 -35.52
N LEU A 1021 2.03 -36.70 -35.03
CA LEU A 1021 3.44 -37.11 -35.05
C LEU A 1021 3.94 -37.32 -36.48
N THR A 1022 3.17 -38.03 -37.30
CA THR A 1022 3.45 -38.29 -38.72
C THR A 1022 3.58 -36.98 -39.52
N SER A 1023 2.77 -35.96 -39.21
CA SER A 1023 2.84 -34.64 -39.85
C SER A 1023 4.20 -33.93 -39.69
N LYS A 1024 4.98 -34.29 -38.66
CA LYS A 1024 6.32 -33.72 -38.39
C LYS A 1024 7.46 -34.51 -39.05
N TYR A 1025 7.18 -35.71 -39.55
CA TYR A 1025 8.14 -36.62 -40.18
C TYR A 1025 7.67 -37.12 -41.56
N PRO A 1026 7.37 -36.22 -42.52
CA PRO A 1026 6.78 -36.61 -43.80
C PRO A 1026 7.71 -37.52 -44.62
N SER A 1027 7.15 -38.61 -45.15
CA SER A 1027 7.85 -39.72 -45.83
C SER A 1027 8.42 -39.40 -47.22
N ASN A 1028 8.52 -38.13 -47.62
CA ASN A 1028 8.98 -37.70 -48.95
C ASN A 1028 10.22 -36.79 -48.88
N SER A 1029 11.19 -37.06 -49.75
CA SER A 1029 12.51 -36.41 -49.81
C SER A 1029 12.45 -34.87 -49.92
N PRO A 1030 13.34 -34.11 -49.24
CA PRO A 1030 13.24 -32.65 -49.03
C PRO A 1030 13.49 -31.76 -50.28
N ASN A 1031 13.45 -32.31 -51.50
CA ASN A 1031 13.83 -31.63 -52.73
C ASN A 1031 12.66 -30.94 -53.47
N LYS A 1032 11.98 -30.00 -52.79
CA LYS A 1032 11.20 -28.93 -53.45
C LYS A 1032 10.96 -27.74 -52.50
N ARG A 1033 11.92 -26.79 -52.48
CA ARG A 1033 11.75 -25.49 -51.80
C ARG A 1033 10.58 -24.71 -52.41
N LYS A 1034 9.41 -24.69 -51.76
CA LYS A 1034 8.52 -23.53 -51.85
C LYS A 1034 9.17 -22.38 -51.09
N ARG A 1035 9.16 -21.18 -51.70
CA ARG A 1035 9.62 -19.93 -51.07
C ARG A 1035 8.67 -19.59 -49.92
N PRO A 1036 9.14 -19.20 -48.71
CA PRO A 1036 8.25 -18.71 -47.68
C PRO A 1036 7.59 -17.41 -48.15
N SER A 1037 6.26 -17.35 -48.10
CA SER A 1037 5.49 -16.11 -48.32
C SER A 1037 5.63 -15.19 -47.11
N LYS A 1038 5.64 -13.87 -47.34
CA LYS A 1038 5.71 -12.87 -46.27
C LYS A 1038 4.35 -12.73 -45.57
N SER A 1039 4.07 -13.62 -44.62
CA SER A 1039 2.90 -13.56 -43.75
C SER A 1039 3.17 -14.32 -42.44
N ALA A 1040 4.03 -13.76 -41.59
CA ALA A 1040 4.46 -14.36 -40.33
C ALA A 1040 3.47 -14.08 -39.20
N GLN A 1041 2.30 -14.74 -39.23
CA GLN A 1041 1.52 -14.98 -38.02
C GLN A 1041 2.13 -16.14 -37.23
N GLN A 1042 1.90 -16.19 -35.92
CA GLN A 1042 2.60 -17.10 -35.00
C GLN A 1042 2.22 -18.57 -35.26
N ASN A 1043 3.23 -19.42 -35.50
CA ASN A 1043 3.04 -20.87 -35.63
C ASN A 1043 2.85 -21.50 -34.24
N THR A 1044 1.61 -21.71 -33.81
CA THR A 1044 1.28 -22.32 -32.51
C THR A 1044 1.41 -23.85 -32.49
N ALA A 1045 2.06 -24.47 -33.48
CA ALA A 1045 2.08 -25.92 -33.68
C ALA A 1045 3.33 -26.58 -33.09
N PRO A 1046 3.23 -27.79 -32.51
CA PRO A 1046 4.30 -28.36 -31.68
C PRO A 1046 5.51 -28.79 -32.50
N THR A 1047 6.71 -28.69 -31.94
CA THR A 1047 7.92 -29.31 -32.50
C THR A 1047 7.93 -30.83 -32.28
N SER A 1048 8.69 -31.56 -33.08
CA SER A 1048 8.83 -33.02 -32.89
C SER A 1048 9.51 -33.39 -31.56
N GLU A 1049 10.43 -32.56 -31.04
CA GLU A 1049 11.03 -32.78 -29.71
C GLU A 1049 9.99 -32.56 -28.60
N GLN A 1050 9.10 -31.56 -28.70
CA GLN A 1050 8.00 -31.38 -27.73
C GLN A 1050 7.03 -32.57 -27.73
N LEU A 1051 6.62 -33.07 -28.91
CA LEU A 1051 5.78 -34.26 -29.02
C LEU A 1051 6.41 -35.48 -28.33
N LEU A 1052 7.68 -35.78 -28.63
CA LEU A 1052 8.37 -36.93 -28.06
C LEU A 1052 8.61 -36.80 -26.54
N ASN A 1053 8.87 -35.59 -26.03
CA ASN A 1053 8.96 -35.34 -24.58
C ASN A 1053 7.62 -35.61 -23.87
N HIS A 1054 6.50 -35.09 -24.40
CA HIS A 1054 5.17 -35.33 -23.81
C HIS A 1054 4.79 -36.80 -23.83
N LEU A 1055 5.05 -37.52 -24.92
CA LEU A 1055 4.79 -38.96 -25.02
C LEU A 1055 5.67 -39.80 -24.09
N GLU A 1056 6.95 -39.45 -23.94
CA GLU A 1056 7.85 -40.12 -23.00
C GLU A 1056 7.44 -39.90 -21.53
N HIS A 1057 6.98 -38.69 -21.18
CA HIS A 1057 6.44 -38.42 -19.85
C HIS A 1057 5.10 -39.13 -19.60
N PHE A 1058 4.21 -39.16 -20.59
CA PHE A 1058 2.96 -39.93 -20.52
C PHE A 1058 3.25 -41.42 -20.29
N ARG A 1059 4.14 -42.03 -21.08
CA ARG A 1059 4.60 -43.42 -20.94
C ARG A 1059 5.14 -43.73 -19.54
N ARG A 1060 5.96 -42.84 -18.95
CA ARG A 1060 6.45 -42.97 -17.57
C ARG A 1060 5.34 -42.91 -16.52
N SER A 1061 4.29 -42.14 -16.75
CA SER A 1061 3.12 -42.08 -15.85
C SER A 1061 2.35 -43.41 -15.83
N CYS A 1062 2.17 -44.05 -16.99
CA CYS A 1062 1.44 -45.32 -17.12
C CYS A 1062 2.11 -46.49 -16.38
N ARG A 1063 3.42 -46.41 -16.08
CA ARG A 1063 4.12 -47.40 -15.22
C ARG A 1063 3.70 -47.36 -13.75
N HIS A 1064 3.00 -46.32 -13.29
CA HIS A 1064 2.69 -46.07 -11.87
C HIS A 1064 1.18 -46.15 -11.54
N GLY A 1065 0.42 -46.91 -12.33
CA GLY A 1065 -1.02 -47.12 -12.10
C GLY A 1065 -1.51 -48.44 -12.72
N ASN A 1066 -2.83 -48.66 -12.70
CA ASN A 1066 -3.51 -49.92 -13.07
C ASN A 1066 -3.49 -50.22 -14.60
N GLY A 1067 -2.37 -50.04 -15.31
CA GLY A 1067 -2.24 -50.24 -16.76
C GLY A 1067 -3.00 -49.24 -17.65
N THR A 1068 -3.81 -48.36 -17.07
CA THR A 1068 -4.61 -47.37 -17.81
C THR A 1068 -3.73 -46.40 -18.61
N GLY A 1069 -3.84 -46.48 -19.94
CA GLY A 1069 -3.08 -45.68 -20.91
C GLY A 1069 -1.94 -46.41 -21.63
N THR A 1070 -1.65 -47.68 -21.33
CA THR A 1070 -0.62 -48.42 -22.08
C THR A 1070 -1.08 -48.88 -23.47
N GLY A 1071 -2.38 -49.13 -23.66
CA GLY A 1071 -2.93 -49.61 -24.94
C GLY A 1071 -2.73 -48.62 -26.09
N LEU A 1072 -2.76 -47.31 -25.80
CA LEU A 1072 -2.46 -46.23 -26.76
C LEU A 1072 -1.16 -46.46 -27.56
N PHE A 1073 -0.13 -47.05 -26.94
CA PHE A 1073 1.14 -47.37 -27.62
C PHE A 1073 1.09 -48.65 -28.46
N VAL A 1074 0.14 -49.55 -28.22
CA VAL A 1074 -0.05 -50.82 -28.96
C VAL A 1074 -0.85 -50.60 -30.26
N GLN A 1075 -1.64 -49.52 -30.34
CA GLN A 1075 -2.49 -49.21 -31.50
C GLN A 1075 -1.68 -49.07 -32.80
N ASN A 1076 -2.18 -49.67 -33.89
CA ASN A 1076 -1.44 -49.85 -35.15
C ASN A 1076 -0.88 -48.55 -35.76
N ASP A 1077 -1.63 -47.45 -35.68
CA ASP A 1077 -1.19 -46.18 -36.27
C ASP A 1077 -0.20 -45.44 -35.37
N MET A 1078 -0.27 -45.61 -34.04
CA MET A 1078 0.76 -45.16 -33.11
C MET A 1078 2.08 -45.91 -33.36
N GLN A 1079 2.01 -47.23 -33.54
CA GLN A 1079 3.16 -48.07 -33.89
C GLN A 1079 3.87 -47.56 -35.16
N ARG A 1080 3.12 -47.38 -36.27
CA ARG A 1080 3.63 -46.82 -37.52
C ARG A 1080 4.22 -45.41 -37.35
N ALA A 1081 3.54 -44.53 -36.62
CA ALA A 1081 4.01 -43.17 -36.39
C ALA A 1081 5.30 -43.12 -35.57
N LEU A 1082 5.48 -44.02 -34.59
CA LEU A 1082 6.71 -44.16 -33.80
C LEU A 1082 7.86 -44.75 -34.63
N GLN A 1083 7.61 -45.77 -35.46
CA GLN A 1083 8.59 -46.30 -36.42
C GLN A 1083 9.08 -45.19 -37.38
N GLN A 1084 8.14 -44.42 -37.96
CA GLN A 1084 8.44 -43.32 -38.88
C GLN A 1084 9.20 -42.17 -38.18
N ALA A 1085 8.83 -41.83 -36.95
CA ALA A 1085 9.55 -40.86 -36.13
C ALA A 1085 10.97 -41.34 -35.76
N PHE A 1086 11.17 -42.63 -35.47
CA PHE A 1086 12.49 -43.21 -35.18
C PHE A 1086 13.42 -43.14 -36.41
N ALA A 1087 12.91 -43.53 -37.58
CA ALA A 1087 13.65 -43.53 -38.84
C ALA A 1087 14.09 -42.12 -39.28
N HIS A 1088 13.26 -41.10 -39.04
CA HIS A 1088 13.53 -39.71 -39.44
C HIS A 1088 14.08 -38.81 -38.31
N SER A 1089 14.26 -39.32 -37.09
CA SER A 1089 14.89 -38.58 -35.99
C SER A 1089 16.41 -38.45 -36.13
N SER A 1090 16.99 -37.48 -35.42
CA SER A 1090 18.43 -37.40 -35.21
C SER A 1090 18.92 -38.48 -34.24
N GLU A 1091 20.23 -38.77 -34.25
CA GLU A 1091 20.85 -39.76 -33.36
C GLU A 1091 20.77 -39.36 -31.88
N SER A 1092 20.91 -38.07 -31.58
CA SER A 1092 20.69 -37.53 -30.23
C SER A 1092 19.24 -37.72 -29.75
N GLN A 1093 18.25 -37.49 -30.62
CA GLN A 1093 16.84 -37.76 -30.31
C GLN A 1093 16.56 -39.25 -30.10
N ARG A 1094 17.11 -40.14 -30.95
CA ARG A 1094 17.00 -41.60 -30.73
C ARG A 1094 17.60 -42.03 -29.40
N LYS A 1095 18.71 -41.42 -28.97
CA LYS A 1095 19.35 -41.69 -27.67
C LYS A 1095 18.59 -41.07 -26.48
N GLN A 1096 17.90 -39.95 -26.66
CA GLN A 1096 17.08 -39.29 -25.64
C GLN A 1096 15.75 -40.02 -25.39
N PHE A 1097 15.15 -40.58 -26.45
CA PHE A 1097 13.84 -41.23 -26.42
C PHE A 1097 13.91 -42.74 -26.69
N SER A 1098 15.05 -43.39 -26.45
CA SER A 1098 15.24 -44.83 -26.69
C SER A 1098 14.17 -45.70 -26.01
N ASP A 1099 13.80 -45.31 -24.79
CA ASP A 1099 12.81 -45.98 -23.93
C ASP A 1099 11.35 -45.85 -24.45
N LEU A 1100 11.09 -44.85 -25.31
CA LEU A 1100 9.82 -44.63 -26.01
C LEU A 1100 9.82 -45.36 -27.36
N PHE A 1101 10.90 -45.24 -28.13
CA PHE A 1101 11.05 -45.91 -29.41
C PHE A 1101 11.12 -47.44 -29.28
N ALA A 1102 11.61 -47.97 -28.16
CA ALA A 1102 11.56 -49.41 -27.83
C ALA A 1102 10.14 -49.96 -27.59
N LEU A 1103 9.09 -49.12 -27.64
CA LEU A 1103 7.69 -49.58 -27.70
C LEU A 1103 7.21 -49.80 -29.14
N ALA A 1104 7.92 -49.31 -30.15
CA ALA A 1104 7.64 -49.64 -31.53
C ALA A 1104 8.14 -51.06 -31.82
N ALA A 1105 7.22 -51.96 -32.19
CA ALA A 1105 7.56 -53.29 -32.65
C ALA A 1105 8.32 -53.19 -33.98
N GLU A 1106 9.33 -54.05 -34.15
CA GLU A 1106 9.98 -54.24 -35.44
C GLU A 1106 9.03 -55.03 -36.36
N ASP A 1107 8.73 -54.46 -37.53
CA ASP A 1107 7.89 -55.12 -38.52
C ASP A 1107 8.75 -56.16 -39.28
N GLU A 1108 8.59 -57.45 -38.98
CA GLU A 1108 9.40 -58.54 -39.57
C GLU A 1108 9.22 -58.69 -41.11
N THR A 1109 8.45 -57.81 -41.74
CA THR A 1109 8.01 -57.91 -43.15
C THR A 1109 8.78 -57.04 -44.16
N SER A 1110 10.00 -56.59 -43.84
CA SER A 1110 10.88 -55.94 -44.85
C SER A 1110 12.35 -56.38 -44.84
N THR A 1111 12.63 -57.68 -44.68
CA THR A 1111 13.97 -58.24 -44.92
C THR A 1111 14.30 -58.34 -46.41
N THR A 1112 15.25 -57.55 -46.91
CA THR A 1112 16.31 -58.01 -47.86
C THR A 1112 17.27 -56.88 -48.24
N VAL A 1113 18.56 -57.06 -47.94
CA VAL A 1113 19.65 -56.21 -48.48
C VAL A 1113 20.39 -56.96 -49.59
N GLY A 1114 20.21 -56.48 -50.83
CA GLY A 1114 21.19 -56.53 -51.93
C GLY A 1114 21.70 -57.88 -52.46
N ARG A 1115 21.30 -58.24 -53.69
CA ARG A 1115 22.16 -59.06 -54.57
C ARG A 1115 22.09 -58.63 -56.05
N ARG A 1116 23.18 -58.90 -56.75
CA ARG A 1116 23.54 -58.46 -58.12
C ARG A 1116 22.51 -58.81 -59.20
N GLY A 1117 22.42 -57.99 -60.26
CA GLY A 1117 22.32 -58.52 -61.63
C GLY A 1117 21.41 -57.81 -62.64
N THR A 1118 22.03 -57.23 -63.69
CA THR A 1118 21.61 -57.26 -65.12
C THR A 1118 20.16 -57.01 -65.56
N SER A 1119 19.98 -55.98 -66.42
CA SER A 1119 19.26 -56.00 -67.72
C SER A 1119 17.94 -56.82 -67.83
N SER A 1120 16.81 -56.21 -68.20
CA SER A 1120 16.56 -55.90 -69.62
C SER A 1120 15.29 -55.07 -69.89
N ARG A 1121 15.07 -54.73 -71.19
CA ARG A 1121 14.05 -53.82 -71.75
C ARG A 1121 12.63 -54.43 -71.79
N GLY A 1122 11.58 -53.61 -71.64
CA GLY A 1122 10.19 -53.99 -71.99
C GLY A 1122 9.22 -52.79 -72.07
N ARG A 1123 8.46 -52.64 -73.17
CA ARG A 1123 7.62 -51.45 -73.49
C ARG A 1123 6.11 -51.71 -73.29
N LYS A 1124 5.40 -50.67 -72.80
CA LYS A 1124 4.01 -50.26 -73.13
C LYS A 1124 2.81 -51.21 -72.88
N ALA A 1125 1.87 -50.73 -72.03
CA ALA A 1125 0.47 -50.30 -72.33
C ALA A 1125 -0.49 -51.26 -73.11
N PRO A 1126 -1.84 -51.22 -72.87
CA PRO A 1126 -2.64 -50.03 -72.57
C PRO A 1126 -3.78 -50.20 -71.53
N SER A 1127 -4.71 -49.24 -71.52
CA SER A 1127 -5.77 -49.00 -70.54
C SER A 1127 -7.17 -49.54 -70.89
N ASN A 1128 -7.96 -49.87 -69.87
CA ASN A 1128 -9.42 -49.59 -69.78
C ASN A 1128 -9.81 -49.57 -68.29
N LYS A 1129 -10.62 -48.63 -67.78
CA LYS A 1129 -12.12 -48.62 -67.76
C LYS A 1129 -12.70 -49.90 -67.12
N LYS A 1130 -13.64 -49.83 -66.17
CA LYS A 1130 -14.42 -48.69 -65.65
C LYS A 1130 -15.21 -49.16 -64.41
N GLU A 1131 -15.12 -48.46 -63.28
CA GLU A 1131 -16.04 -48.66 -62.14
C GLU A 1131 -17.12 -47.56 -62.06
N THR A 1132 -18.16 -47.83 -61.27
CA THR A 1132 -19.51 -47.30 -61.47
C THR A 1132 -19.97 -46.36 -60.36
N ALA A 1133 -21.09 -45.66 -60.60
CA ALA A 1133 -21.57 -44.55 -59.77
C ALA A 1133 -22.23 -44.97 -58.42
N ALA A 1134 -21.77 -46.05 -57.79
CA ALA A 1134 -22.31 -46.55 -56.52
C ALA A 1134 -21.78 -45.77 -55.30
N GLU A 1135 -20.45 -45.56 -55.19
CA GLU A 1135 -19.84 -44.96 -54.00
C GLU A 1135 -20.28 -43.51 -53.74
N LYS A 1136 -20.53 -42.72 -54.80
CA LYS A 1136 -21.00 -41.33 -54.66
C LYS A 1136 -22.42 -41.20 -54.11
N ALA A 1137 -23.23 -42.26 -54.10
CA ALA A 1137 -24.55 -42.24 -53.47
C ALA A 1137 -24.47 -42.48 -51.94
N ALA A 1138 -23.62 -43.41 -51.50
CA ALA A 1138 -23.47 -43.76 -50.09
C ALA A 1138 -22.98 -42.57 -49.23
N ALA A 1139 -22.00 -41.82 -49.74
CA ALA A 1139 -21.46 -40.63 -49.07
C ALA A 1139 -22.52 -39.52 -48.87
N ALA A 1140 -23.46 -39.37 -49.80
CA ALA A 1140 -24.53 -38.38 -49.70
C ALA A 1140 -25.60 -38.78 -48.65
N ALA A 1141 -25.94 -40.07 -48.57
CA ALA A 1141 -26.91 -40.58 -47.59
C ALA A 1141 -26.41 -40.41 -46.14
N ALA A 1142 -25.13 -40.68 -45.88
CA ALA A 1142 -24.53 -40.49 -44.55
C ALA A 1142 -24.57 -39.03 -44.09
N ALA A 1143 -24.27 -38.08 -44.99
CA ALA A 1143 -24.30 -36.65 -44.69
C ALA A 1143 -25.71 -36.15 -44.33
N ALA A 1144 -26.75 -36.64 -45.01
CA ALA A 1144 -28.14 -36.30 -44.70
C ALA A 1144 -28.57 -36.85 -43.31
N HIS A 1145 -28.17 -38.08 -42.98
CA HIS A 1145 -28.64 -38.77 -41.77
C HIS A 1145 -28.06 -38.16 -40.48
N ALA A 1146 -26.88 -37.53 -40.55
CA ALA A 1146 -26.29 -36.79 -39.42
C ALA A 1146 -27.04 -35.47 -39.15
N ASN A 1147 -27.51 -34.78 -40.19
CA ASN A 1147 -28.06 -33.44 -40.08
C ASN A 1147 -29.40 -33.40 -39.32
N ASN A 1148 -30.32 -34.33 -39.63
CA ASN A 1148 -31.61 -34.45 -38.92
C ASN A 1148 -31.45 -34.71 -37.40
N LYS A 1149 -30.45 -35.50 -37.01
CA LYS A 1149 -30.22 -35.82 -35.58
C LYS A 1149 -29.82 -34.60 -34.75
N SER A 1150 -29.28 -33.55 -35.40
CA SER A 1150 -29.00 -32.26 -34.75
C SER A 1150 -30.24 -31.36 -34.61
N LEU A 1151 -31.28 -31.58 -35.42
CA LEU A 1151 -32.53 -30.83 -35.37
C LEU A 1151 -33.47 -31.37 -34.28
N GLU A 1152 -33.63 -32.69 -34.16
CA GLU A 1152 -34.45 -33.31 -33.10
C GLU A 1152 -33.94 -32.95 -31.69
N ALA A 1153 -32.61 -32.90 -31.51
CA ALA A 1153 -31.99 -32.45 -30.26
C ALA A 1153 -32.29 -30.96 -29.96
N LYS A 1154 -32.29 -30.10 -30.99
CA LYS A 1154 -32.58 -28.66 -30.87
C LYS A 1154 -34.07 -28.35 -30.67
N GLU A 1155 -34.98 -29.26 -31.02
CA GLU A 1155 -36.42 -29.09 -30.79
C GLU A 1155 -36.84 -29.55 -29.40
N ASN A 1156 -36.34 -30.69 -28.91
CA ASN A 1156 -36.63 -31.13 -27.52
C ASN A 1156 -36.18 -30.11 -26.47
N ALA A 1157 -35.04 -29.43 -26.68
CA ALA A 1157 -34.56 -28.37 -25.78
C ALA A 1157 -35.50 -27.13 -25.72
N LYS A 1158 -36.32 -26.89 -26.75
CA LYS A 1158 -37.25 -25.74 -26.76
C LYS A 1158 -38.54 -25.97 -25.98
N ARG A 1159 -38.91 -27.22 -25.68
CA ARG A 1159 -40.24 -27.56 -25.13
C ARG A 1159 -40.36 -27.38 -23.60
N PHE A 1160 -39.30 -26.95 -22.93
CA PHE A 1160 -39.23 -26.77 -21.47
C PHE A 1160 -39.20 -25.30 -20.98
N ARG A 1161 -39.39 -24.31 -21.88
CA ARG A 1161 -39.55 -22.88 -21.52
C ARG A 1161 -40.87 -22.35 -22.10
N LEU A 1162 -41.63 -21.59 -21.28
CA LEU A 1162 -43.03 -21.16 -21.49
C LEU A 1162 -44.02 -22.34 -21.30
N THR A 1163 -45.13 -22.25 -20.55
CA THR A 1163 -45.90 -21.11 -20.00
C THR A 1163 -46.23 -21.27 -18.48
N PRO A 1164 -46.73 -20.22 -17.78
CA PRO A 1164 -46.94 -20.22 -16.32
C PRO A 1164 -48.39 -20.48 -15.87
N PHE A 1165 -48.63 -20.72 -14.58
CA PHE A 1165 -49.82 -20.19 -13.87
C PHE A 1165 -49.60 -20.03 -12.34
N VAL A 1166 -50.62 -19.51 -11.64
CA VAL A 1166 -50.55 -18.95 -10.27
C VAL A 1166 -51.63 -19.53 -9.34
N GLY A 1167 -51.25 -19.83 -8.10
CA GLY A 1167 -52.08 -19.55 -6.91
C GLY A 1167 -52.73 -20.72 -6.14
N GLY A 1168 -52.29 -20.94 -4.89
CA GLY A 1168 -53.04 -21.68 -3.85
C GLY A 1168 -53.02 -23.22 -3.94
N THR A 1169 -53.32 -24.00 -2.89
CA THR A 1169 -53.42 -23.72 -1.43
C THR A 1169 -53.20 -25.03 -0.64
N GLY A 1170 -52.57 -24.96 0.54
CA GLY A 1170 -52.91 -25.84 1.68
C GLY A 1170 -52.09 -27.12 1.96
N SER A 1171 -51.34 -27.06 3.08
CA SER A 1171 -51.22 -28.09 4.13
C SER A 1171 -50.41 -29.41 3.96
N ALA A 1172 -49.86 -29.83 5.12
CA ALA A 1172 -49.60 -31.20 5.59
C ALA A 1172 -48.62 -32.17 4.86
N ARG A 1173 -47.32 -32.04 5.20
CA ARG A 1173 -46.52 -33.00 6.02
C ARG A 1173 -46.59 -34.53 5.76
N VAL A 1174 -45.40 -35.17 5.81
CA VAL A 1174 -45.11 -36.63 5.93
C VAL A 1174 -45.05 -37.41 4.58
N GLY A 1175 -44.04 -38.30 4.45
CA GLY A 1175 -43.86 -39.27 3.34
C GLY A 1175 -43.99 -40.73 3.84
N PRO A 1176 -43.26 -41.74 3.32
CA PRO A 1176 -42.25 -41.75 2.26
C PRO A 1176 -42.71 -42.66 1.07
N PRO A 1177 -41.88 -43.46 0.34
CA PRO A 1177 -42.24 -43.94 -1.02
C PRO A 1177 -43.10 -45.21 -1.09
N VAL A 1178 -43.60 -45.50 -2.30
CA VAL A 1178 -44.13 -46.82 -2.71
C VAL A 1178 -43.46 -47.23 -4.04
N GLY A 1179 -43.20 -48.53 -4.21
CA GLY A 1179 -42.67 -49.11 -5.46
C GLY A 1179 -43.73 -49.21 -6.57
N GLY A 1180 -43.28 -49.51 -7.79
CA GLY A 1180 -44.14 -49.48 -8.99
C GLY A 1180 -44.96 -50.74 -9.27
N GLY A 1181 -45.86 -50.58 -10.25
CA GLY A 1181 -46.74 -51.59 -10.82
C GLY A 1181 -48.20 -51.13 -10.79
N SER A 1182 -49.02 -51.26 -11.85
CA SER A 1182 -48.75 -51.51 -13.27
C SER A 1182 -50.03 -51.15 -14.09
N ASP A 1183 -49.93 -51.14 -15.42
CA ASP A 1183 -51.05 -51.25 -16.38
C ASP A 1183 -52.09 -50.10 -16.49
N GLY A 1184 -52.90 -50.16 -17.57
CA GLY A 1184 -54.24 -49.54 -17.61
C GLY A 1184 -54.41 -48.23 -18.40
N GLY A 1185 -54.02 -48.16 -19.67
CA GLY A 1185 -54.28 -46.98 -20.51
C GLY A 1185 -55.76 -46.77 -20.91
N GLY A 1186 -56.16 -45.52 -21.18
CA GLY A 1186 -57.51 -45.19 -21.69
C GLY A 1186 -57.80 -43.68 -21.75
N ALA A 1187 -57.76 -43.09 -22.95
CA ALA A 1187 -58.27 -41.75 -23.28
C ALA A 1187 -59.71 -41.87 -23.86
N PRO A 1188 -60.42 -40.83 -24.36
CA PRO A 1188 -60.06 -39.41 -24.58
C PRO A 1188 -61.16 -38.37 -24.21
N GLY A 1189 -61.01 -37.13 -24.68
CA GLY A 1189 -62.01 -36.03 -24.58
C GLY A 1189 -61.51 -34.85 -23.74
N GLU A 1190 -60.62 -33.98 -24.25
CA GLU A 1190 -60.94 -32.84 -25.13
C GLU A 1190 -62.08 -31.94 -24.60
N GLY A 1191 -61.80 -30.66 -24.32
CA GLY A 1191 -62.76 -29.76 -23.65
C GLY A 1191 -62.48 -28.26 -23.81
N ARG A 1192 -61.48 -27.72 -23.10
CA ARG A 1192 -60.91 -26.36 -23.26
C ARG A 1192 -59.70 -26.15 -22.36
#